data_AF-A0A3M7CJA1-F1
#
_entry.id   AF-A0A3M7CJA1-F1
#
_cell.length_a   1.000
_cell.length_b   1.000
_cell.length_c   1.000
_cell.angle_alpha   90.00
_cell.angle_beta   90.00
_cell.angle_gamma   90.00
#
_symmetry.space_group_name_H-M   'P 1'
#
loop_
_entity.id
_entity.type
_entity.pdbx_description
1 polymer ?
#
loop_
_entity_poly.entity_id
_entity_poly.type
_entity_poly.pdbx_seq_one_letter_code
_entity_poly.pdbx_strand_id
1 'polypeptide(L)'
;MNAGDADAAGIADIRRTSSVGKHDYRDEKQPYPVEGAVSSIGSEDEAEPTEEEMRTLRRVSGKIPWQAYTVTFVEFAERFSYYGTTAVFVNFIQQPRPFGSDTGAINPTQACIDAMGSEAACSQPGALGQGQRASTGLTTFNQFWAYLMPLVGGYIADTYLGRYMTVQWAILAAIIGHIILVVSAIPSVISDPNAALGVFALALVIFGIGTGGFKSNISPLLAEQIPQKRPIVITLKSGERVIQDPAVTISRVFLYFYLMINLGSLSGGIGMVYAERRIGFWLAYALPTFVFFLAPFVLIFCKKYYKLSPPTGSVLSRSMKLISLASKGCWSISPATTYKNFKRPDFWDAVKPSRLGSAAPEWMNTIDDQWVDQVARGFNACKVFFWLPLYWLAYNQMVGNLTSQSATLQLNGTPNDLINNLNPITLVVFIPIFDHVIYPGLRKAHIHFTPLKRITMGFFVAAMAMVSACVLQSYIYKMSACPRNYVNNGTWENEAGETIDCTAPINVWVQALPYCLIAFSEIGASISTLEFAYSKAPENMRGLVMGVNLFSNALSAAIGQALVPLAEDPLLIWNYGVVAIIAAVGGVAFWFTWRDLDAKEDEMNLIPESAYKGKENVPRQDRDDLAVLGLYFRLNAVHIMPRLRRMAIASVFAGSVNAVSLSELCTVPNVQAAVKSLDILGIDLDASSITAGIANSSSGGGGGGMAMQKRQEMSQYNSESYIYCNVSMTYAHTGRDDEVALLYAFPNQSDFTNRFYVAGGGGYSLSSSATGGLEYGAAGGATGAGYGSLDGTSYDDVVLYGNGSINWDATYMFGYQALGEMTIVGKPLTKAFYSMANSTKLYTYYEGCSDGGREGMSQVQRWGEEYDGVIAGAPAFRFGQQQVNHVFSSAVEHTMDYFPEPCALEKIVNATIDACDSLDGRADGVISRTDLCKLNFDLSSIIGTPYYCAAETSSSLGFGFSGGLRKRQGAEGSQTSSTPEQNGTVSAQDVEVAQKIYQGLHNSRGERAYLSWQIGSELSDASPSYDNTTGKYVLNIPSTGGEYVTKFVQLHDVDNLADLDGVTYDTLVEWMQIGMVRYLDSLQTTLPDLTAFKEAGGKLLHYHGESDPSVPAASSVHYWQSVKEIMYPSSSFSTAANASAESGESMNEALEDWYQFYLIPGAAHCNTNSLQPGPYPEDNMQTMIDWVESGVRPSRLNATVSSGEYEGEVQRLCMWPQRPLWHGNSSEFDCVDDEASIASWTYKFNAFKLPVY
;
A
#
# COMPACT_ATOMS: atom_id res chain seq x y z
N MET A 1 -64.63 -18.58 70.51
CA MET A 1 -65.78 -19.20 69.82
C MET A 1 -65.19 -20.23 68.86
N ASN A 2 -64.83 -21.39 69.43
CA ASN A 2 -65.54 -22.69 69.34
C ASN A 2 -65.23 -23.39 68.00
N ALA A 3 -64.77 -24.64 67.95
CA ALA A 3 -64.40 -25.62 68.97
C ALA A 3 -63.75 -26.86 68.29
N GLY A 4 -63.06 -27.68 69.11
CA GLY A 4 -62.88 -29.14 68.98
C GLY A 4 -61.77 -29.64 68.03
N ASP A 5 -60.68 -30.26 68.51
CA ASP A 5 -60.55 -31.61 69.13
C ASP A 5 -60.56 -32.74 68.07
N ALA A 6 -59.76 -33.80 68.08
CA ALA A 6 -58.62 -34.27 68.89
C ALA A 6 -58.03 -35.55 68.22
N ASP A 7 -56.83 -35.94 68.68
CA ASP A 7 -56.23 -37.30 68.77
C ASP A 7 -55.71 -38.04 67.51
N ALA A 8 -54.40 -38.38 67.38
CA ALA A 8 -53.47 -39.27 68.15
C ALA A 8 -53.62 -40.77 67.75
N ALA A 9 -52.61 -41.65 67.63
CA ALA A 9 -51.15 -41.69 67.73
C ALA A 9 -50.63 -43.08 67.24
N GLY A 10 -49.29 -43.23 67.05
CA GLY A 10 -48.53 -44.51 66.99
C GLY A 10 -47.61 -44.64 65.76
N ILE A 11 -46.29 -44.34 65.75
CA ILE A 11 -45.06 -44.74 66.49
C ILE A 11 -44.27 -45.90 65.85
N ALA A 12 -42.94 -45.64 65.72
CA ALA A 12 -41.75 -46.49 65.53
C ALA A 12 -41.21 -46.68 64.09
N ASP A 13 -39.91 -46.54 63.76
CA ASP A 13 -38.75 -45.92 64.40
C ASP A 13 -37.56 -45.81 63.39
N ILE A 14 -36.86 -44.67 63.42
CA ILE A 14 -35.38 -44.46 63.45
C ILE A 14 -34.40 -44.74 62.24
N ARG A 15 -33.73 -43.61 61.88
CA ARG A 15 -32.32 -43.36 61.41
C ARG A 15 -31.98 -43.65 59.94
N ARG A 16 -31.33 -42.74 59.16
CA ARG A 16 -30.51 -41.52 59.37
C ARG A 16 -30.73 -40.59 58.14
N THR A 17 -31.23 -39.34 58.31
CA THR A 17 -30.49 -38.04 58.35
C THR A 17 -29.55 -37.82 57.16
N SER A 18 -29.55 -36.73 56.39
CA SER A 18 -30.12 -35.36 56.46
C SER A 18 -29.61 -34.64 55.19
N SER A 19 -30.14 -33.59 54.56
CA SER A 19 -31.22 -32.61 54.79
C SER A 19 -31.33 -31.79 53.46
N VAL A 20 -32.52 -31.64 52.86
CA VAL A 20 -33.41 -30.42 52.87
C VAL A 20 -32.79 -29.19 52.16
N GLY A 21 -33.46 -28.46 51.25
CA GLY A 21 -34.87 -28.40 50.80
C GLY A 21 -34.98 -27.60 49.47
N LYS A 22 -35.94 -27.90 48.58
CA LYS A 22 -37.31 -27.31 48.44
C LYS A 22 -37.31 -25.79 48.29
N HIS A 23 -37.75 -25.22 47.16
CA HIS A 23 -39.14 -24.95 46.73
C HIS A 23 -39.05 -24.24 45.35
N ASP A 24 -40.02 -24.13 44.44
CA ASP A 24 -41.37 -24.66 44.20
C ASP A 24 -41.82 -24.13 42.81
N TYR A 25 -42.87 -24.75 42.27
CA TYR A 25 -43.92 -24.22 41.40
C TYR A 25 -43.79 -24.09 39.86
N ARG A 26 -44.64 -24.94 39.23
CA ARG A 26 -45.79 -24.64 38.34
C ARG A 26 -45.64 -24.86 36.83
N ASP A 27 -46.48 -25.81 36.38
CA ASP A 27 -46.97 -26.08 35.04
C ASP A 27 -47.49 -24.83 34.30
N GLU A 28 -47.34 -24.78 32.96
CA GLU A 28 -48.44 -25.14 32.04
C GLU A 28 -48.13 -24.88 30.54
N LYS A 29 -48.62 -25.83 29.73
CA LYS A 29 -49.22 -25.73 28.38
C LYS A 29 -48.38 -25.91 27.09
N GLN A 30 -48.77 -26.97 26.37
CA GLN A 30 -48.47 -27.36 24.98
C GLN A 30 -49.05 -26.39 23.92
N PRO A 31 -48.70 -26.59 22.63
CA PRO A 31 -49.69 -27.23 21.71
C PRO A 31 -49.12 -28.22 20.64
N TYR A 32 -49.78 -29.39 20.53
CA TYR A 32 -50.32 -30.16 19.37
C TYR A 32 -49.74 -30.09 17.91
N PRO A 33 -50.01 -31.10 17.04
CA PRO A 33 -49.01 -31.88 16.30
C PRO A 33 -49.13 -31.80 14.76
N VAL A 34 -48.16 -32.38 14.05
CA VAL A 34 -48.39 -32.93 12.69
C VAL A 34 -47.74 -34.32 12.60
N GLU A 35 -48.60 -35.34 12.50
CA GLU A 35 -48.25 -36.72 12.17
C GLU A 35 -47.82 -36.87 10.70
N GLY A 36 -46.92 -37.81 10.48
CA GLY A 36 -46.50 -38.30 9.15
C GLY A 36 -45.52 -39.44 9.33
N ALA A 37 -46.08 -40.65 9.49
CA ALA A 37 -45.43 -41.90 9.87
C ALA A 37 -44.12 -42.26 9.12
N VAL A 38 -43.12 -42.75 9.87
CA VAL A 38 -42.46 -44.04 9.59
C VAL A 38 -42.18 -44.75 10.91
N SER A 39 -42.63 -46.00 10.96
CA SER A 39 -42.62 -46.96 12.05
C SER A 39 -41.24 -47.33 12.59
N SER A 40 -41.22 -47.64 13.89
CA SER A 40 -40.21 -48.40 14.61
C SER A 40 -39.78 -49.71 13.92
N ILE A 41 -38.48 -49.88 13.69
CA ILE A 41 -37.78 -51.15 13.83
C ILE A 41 -36.49 -50.84 14.61
N GLY A 42 -36.43 -51.27 15.87
CA GLY A 42 -35.14 -51.47 16.51
C GLY A 42 -34.56 -52.79 16.01
N SER A 43 -33.30 -52.79 15.62
CA SER A 43 -32.48 -54.00 15.52
C SER A 43 -31.15 -53.77 16.21
N GLU A 44 -30.56 -54.86 16.71
CA GLU A 44 -29.29 -54.96 17.45
C GLU A 44 -28.05 -54.54 16.62
N ASP A 45 -28.22 -53.80 15.54
CA ASP A 45 -27.22 -53.57 14.49
C ASP A 45 -26.52 -52.20 14.54
N GLU A 46 -26.84 -51.31 15.49
CA GLU A 46 -26.18 -49.99 15.62
C GLU A 46 -25.18 -49.98 16.79
N ALA A 47 -24.26 -50.94 16.82
CA ALA A 47 -23.19 -51.00 17.81
C ALA A 47 -21.94 -50.23 17.35
N GLU A 48 -21.24 -49.60 18.30
CA GLU A 48 -19.90 -49.03 18.06
C GLU A 48 -18.91 -50.15 17.70
N PRO A 49 -18.06 -49.96 16.68
CA PRO A 49 -17.13 -51.00 16.22
C PRO A 49 -16.06 -51.32 17.27
N THR A 50 -15.73 -52.60 17.41
CA THR A 50 -14.58 -53.04 18.22
C THR A 50 -13.24 -52.66 17.57
N GLU A 51 -12.14 -52.65 18.35
CA GLU A 51 -10.78 -52.38 17.85
C GLU A 51 -10.35 -53.33 16.70
N GLU A 52 -10.78 -54.59 16.75
CA GLU A 52 -10.53 -55.58 15.68
C GLU A 52 -11.33 -55.26 14.43
N GLU A 53 -12.61 -54.89 14.58
CA GLU A 53 -13.47 -54.46 13.48
C GLU A 53 -12.98 -53.16 12.83
N MET A 54 -12.48 -52.21 13.62
CA MET A 54 -11.88 -50.96 13.14
C MET A 54 -10.66 -51.17 12.23
N ARG A 55 -9.96 -52.30 12.37
CA ARG A 55 -8.80 -52.67 11.54
C ARG A 55 -9.18 -53.51 10.32
N THR A 56 -10.24 -54.29 10.41
CA THR A 56 -10.56 -55.34 9.41
C THR A 56 -11.72 -54.96 8.49
N LEU A 57 -12.73 -54.24 8.99
CA LEU A 57 -13.92 -53.90 8.22
C LEU A 57 -13.68 -52.68 7.32
N ARG A 58 -14.26 -52.73 6.12
CA ARG A 58 -14.21 -51.63 5.15
C ARG A 58 -15.08 -50.47 5.60
N ARG A 59 -14.55 -49.25 5.48
CA ARG A 59 -15.30 -48.01 5.78
C ARG A 59 -16.11 -47.53 4.57
N VAL A 60 -17.34 -47.09 4.81
CA VAL A 60 -18.27 -46.58 3.78
C VAL A 60 -18.90 -45.25 4.22
N SER A 61 -19.26 -44.42 3.22
CA SER A 61 -20.01 -43.18 3.44
C SER A 61 -21.46 -43.48 3.79
N GLY A 62 -22.02 -42.69 4.71
CA GLY A 62 -23.45 -42.55 4.91
C GLY A 62 -24.14 -41.80 3.76
N LYS A 63 -25.47 -41.66 3.87
CA LYS A 63 -26.27 -40.86 2.94
C LYS A 63 -26.10 -39.38 3.23
N ILE A 64 -25.90 -38.58 2.19
CA ILE A 64 -25.86 -37.12 2.31
C ILE A 64 -27.30 -36.62 2.48
N PRO A 65 -27.61 -35.89 3.56
CA PRO A 65 -28.95 -35.35 3.80
C PRO A 65 -29.29 -34.29 2.75
N TRP A 66 -30.56 -34.17 2.38
CA TRP A 66 -31.00 -33.24 1.34
C TRP A 66 -30.67 -31.77 1.67
N GLN A 67 -30.63 -31.44 2.97
CA GLN A 67 -30.26 -30.13 3.50
C GLN A 67 -28.81 -29.74 3.17
N ALA A 68 -27.91 -30.70 2.98
CA ALA A 68 -26.55 -30.38 2.59
C ALA A 68 -26.53 -29.79 1.17
N TYR A 69 -27.31 -30.35 0.23
CA TYR A 69 -27.38 -29.87 -1.15
C TYR A 69 -27.92 -28.44 -1.26
N THR A 70 -28.82 -28.01 -0.36
CA THR A 70 -29.31 -26.63 -0.37
C THR A 70 -28.24 -25.63 0.07
N VAL A 71 -27.36 -26.01 1.00
CA VAL A 71 -26.18 -25.21 1.38
C VAL A 71 -25.15 -25.21 0.24
N THR A 72 -24.98 -26.34 -0.47
CA THR A 72 -24.07 -26.42 -1.62
C THR A 72 -24.53 -25.56 -2.81
N PHE A 73 -25.83 -25.45 -3.05
CA PHE A 73 -26.36 -24.53 -4.07
C PHE A 73 -26.02 -23.06 -3.76
N VAL A 74 -26.04 -22.68 -2.48
CA VAL A 74 -25.67 -21.33 -2.05
C VAL A 74 -24.19 -21.05 -2.30
N GLU A 75 -23.31 -22.04 -2.13
CA GLU A 75 -21.90 -21.92 -2.52
C GLU A 75 -21.72 -21.76 -4.04
N PHE A 76 -22.47 -22.52 -4.85
CA PHE A 76 -22.45 -22.35 -6.31
C PHE A 76 -22.78 -20.92 -6.71
N ALA A 77 -23.84 -20.36 -6.10
CA ALA A 77 -24.27 -19.00 -6.39
C ALA A 77 -23.19 -17.97 -6.01
N GLU A 78 -22.53 -18.15 -4.86
CA GLU A 78 -21.40 -17.28 -4.47
C GLU A 78 -20.24 -17.37 -5.47
N ARG A 79 -19.87 -18.59 -5.92
CA ARG A 79 -18.72 -18.78 -6.81
C ARG A 79 -18.95 -18.29 -8.22
N PHE A 80 -20.17 -18.47 -8.71
CA PHE A 80 -20.64 -17.81 -9.92
C PHE A 80 -20.48 -16.30 -9.81
N SER A 81 -20.87 -15.75 -8.66
CA SER A 81 -20.80 -14.32 -8.41
C SER A 81 -19.36 -13.80 -8.38
N TYR A 82 -18.50 -14.44 -7.58
CA TYR A 82 -17.12 -14.01 -7.37
C TYR A 82 -16.29 -14.07 -8.64
N TYR A 83 -16.17 -15.24 -9.25
CA TYR A 83 -15.32 -15.41 -10.43
C TYR A 83 -15.92 -14.79 -11.70
N GLY A 84 -17.25 -14.70 -11.81
CA GLY A 84 -17.87 -13.99 -12.92
C GLY A 84 -17.57 -12.48 -12.88
N THR A 85 -17.61 -11.89 -11.69
CA THR A 85 -17.31 -10.47 -11.51
C THR A 85 -15.81 -10.16 -11.61
N THR A 86 -14.93 -10.96 -11.00
CA THR A 86 -13.49 -10.65 -11.03
C THR A 86 -12.84 -10.88 -12.39
N ALA A 87 -13.40 -11.75 -13.25
CA ALA A 87 -12.87 -12.02 -14.58
C ALA A 87 -12.82 -10.78 -15.50
N VAL A 88 -13.70 -9.80 -15.28
CA VAL A 88 -13.82 -8.60 -16.13
C VAL A 88 -13.14 -7.36 -15.54
N PHE A 89 -12.59 -7.45 -14.32
CA PHE A 89 -11.96 -6.31 -13.64
C PHE A 89 -10.78 -5.73 -14.40
N VAL A 90 -9.95 -6.58 -15.00
CA VAL A 90 -8.74 -6.13 -15.71
C VAL A 90 -9.12 -5.22 -16.88
N ASN A 91 -10.03 -5.66 -17.76
CA ASN A 91 -10.47 -4.88 -18.91
C ASN A 91 -11.26 -3.65 -18.49
N PHE A 92 -12.09 -3.75 -17.44
CA PHE A 92 -12.84 -2.61 -16.91
C PHE A 92 -11.90 -1.48 -16.46
N ILE A 93 -10.84 -1.79 -15.71
CA ILE A 93 -9.95 -0.78 -15.13
C ILE A 93 -8.88 -0.31 -16.13
N GLN A 94 -8.24 -1.25 -16.83
CA GLN A 94 -7.03 -0.98 -17.62
C GLN A 94 -7.33 -0.33 -18.96
N GLN A 95 -8.31 -0.84 -19.70
CA GLN A 95 -8.49 -0.50 -21.11
C GLN A 95 -9.34 0.76 -21.27
N PRO A 96 -8.99 1.67 -22.21
CA PRO A 96 -9.84 2.79 -22.54
C PRO A 96 -11.12 2.30 -23.21
N ARG A 97 -12.20 3.08 -23.07
CA ARG A 97 -13.48 2.77 -23.71
C ARG A 97 -13.38 2.91 -25.24
N PRO A 98 -13.80 1.91 -26.05
CA PRO A 98 -13.77 2.01 -27.50
C PRO A 98 -14.55 3.22 -28.02
N PHE A 99 -14.02 3.90 -29.04
CA PHE A 99 -14.64 5.12 -29.58
C PHE A 99 -16.06 4.82 -30.12
N GLY A 100 -17.03 5.63 -29.69
CA GLY A 100 -18.45 5.44 -30.01
C GLY A 100 -19.18 4.33 -29.25
N SER A 101 -18.55 3.70 -28.25
CA SER A 101 -19.17 2.72 -27.35
C SER A 101 -19.57 3.37 -26.02
N ASP A 102 -20.86 3.31 -25.66
CA ASP A 102 -21.37 3.86 -24.39
C ASP A 102 -21.32 2.85 -23.23
N THR A 103 -21.06 1.57 -23.53
CA THR A 103 -21.12 0.46 -22.57
C THR A 103 -19.78 -0.22 -22.33
N GLY A 104 -18.76 0.13 -23.12
CA GLY A 104 -17.44 -0.51 -23.11
C GLY A 104 -17.33 -1.78 -23.94
N ALA A 105 -18.36 -2.15 -24.69
CA ALA A 105 -18.33 -3.26 -25.64
C ALA A 105 -17.54 -2.90 -26.92
N ILE A 106 -17.13 -3.92 -27.68
CA ILE A 106 -16.38 -3.75 -28.94
C ILE A 106 -17.21 -2.95 -29.97
N ASN A 107 -16.55 -2.09 -30.74
CA ASN A 107 -17.20 -1.26 -31.76
C ASN A 107 -16.31 -1.09 -33.00
N PRO A 108 -16.16 -2.14 -33.84
CA PRO A 108 -15.23 -2.15 -34.98
C PRO A 108 -15.80 -1.37 -36.18
N THR A 109 -16.12 -0.09 -35.97
CA THR A 109 -16.51 0.83 -37.05
C THR A 109 -15.28 1.54 -37.59
N GLN A 110 -15.29 1.91 -38.87
CA GLN A 110 -14.18 2.67 -39.47
C GLN A 110 -13.90 3.97 -38.69
N ALA A 111 -14.94 4.65 -38.22
CA ALA A 111 -14.82 5.83 -37.37
C ALA A 111 -14.07 5.57 -36.05
N CYS A 112 -14.22 4.37 -35.46
CA CYS A 112 -13.44 3.98 -34.29
C CYS A 112 -11.97 3.75 -34.66
N ILE A 113 -11.70 3.03 -35.77
CA ILE A 113 -10.33 2.75 -36.22
C ILE A 113 -9.59 4.05 -36.50
N ASP A 114 -10.25 4.99 -37.17
CA ASP A 114 -9.71 6.31 -37.48
C ASP A 114 -9.44 7.14 -36.20
N ALA A 115 -10.29 7.02 -35.16
CA ALA A 115 -10.13 7.75 -33.90
C ALA A 115 -9.11 7.13 -32.93
N MET A 116 -8.95 5.81 -32.94
CA MET A 116 -8.09 5.06 -32.01
C MET A 116 -6.77 4.58 -32.63
N GLY A 117 -6.57 4.78 -33.93
CA GLY A 117 -5.31 4.51 -34.63
C GLY A 117 -5.04 3.04 -34.96
N SER A 118 -5.91 2.09 -34.57
CA SER A 118 -5.79 0.68 -34.94
C SER A 118 -7.09 -0.12 -34.83
N GLU A 119 -7.25 -1.15 -35.66
CA GLU A 119 -8.36 -2.12 -35.60
C GLU A 119 -8.33 -2.93 -34.29
N ALA A 120 -7.14 -3.17 -33.74
CA ALA A 120 -6.94 -3.88 -32.49
C ALA A 120 -7.57 -3.12 -31.30
N ALA A 121 -7.41 -1.80 -31.23
CA ALA A 121 -7.98 -0.97 -30.17
C ALA A 121 -9.52 -0.96 -30.16
N CYS A 122 -10.16 -1.05 -31.33
CA CYS A 122 -11.62 -1.10 -31.46
C CYS A 122 -12.22 -2.51 -31.27
N SER A 123 -11.37 -3.53 -31.22
CA SER A 123 -11.74 -4.94 -31.10
C SER A 123 -11.55 -5.50 -29.68
N GLN A 124 -11.24 -4.65 -28.71
CA GLN A 124 -11.05 -5.00 -27.29
C GLN A 124 -12.09 -4.28 -26.40
N PRO A 125 -12.70 -4.95 -25.40
CA PRO A 125 -13.56 -4.30 -24.41
C PRO A 125 -12.76 -3.40 -23.45
N GLY A 126 -13.34 -2.28 -23.01
CA GLY A 126 -12.68 -1.35 -22.08
C GLY A 126 -13.60 -0.28 -21.51
N ALA A 127 -13.18 0.36 -20.41
CA ALA A 127 -14.00 1.35 -19.71
C ALA A 127 -13.20 2.52 -19.13
N LEU A 128 -12.34 2.29 -18.13
CA LEU A 128 -11.79 3.37 -17.30
C LEU A 128 -10.46 3.94 -17.79
N GLY A 129 -9.67 3.20 -18.58
CA GLY A 129 -8.39 3.69 -19.13
C GLY A 129 -7.33 4.07 -18.07
N GLN A 130 -7.39 3.51 -16.86
CA GLN A 130 -6.50 3.84 -15.73
C GLN A 130 -5.12 3.16 -15.84
N GLY A 131 -4.90 2.42 -16.93
CA GLY A 131 -3.66 1.71 -17.20
C GLY A 131 -3.44 0.50 -16.27
N GLN A 132 -2.32 -0.16 -16.51
CA GLN A 132 -2.01 -1.45 -15.89
C GLN A 132 -1.72 -1.34 -14.38
N ARG A 133 -1.15 -0.22 -13.92
CA ARG A 133 -0.80 -0.02 -12.50
C ARG A 133 -2.05 0.02 -11.60
N ALA A 134 -3.08 0.78 -11.99
CA ALA A 134 -4.34 0.84 -11.25
C ALA A 134 -5.11 -0.50 -11.27
N SER A 135 -5.13 -1.17 -12.44
CA SER A 135 -5.77 -2.48 -12.63
C SER A 135 -5.16 -3.53 -11.70
N THR A 136 -3.84 -3.73 -11.78
CA THR A 136 -3.11 -4.69 -10.94
C THR A 136 -3.24 -4.39 -9.45
N GLY A 137 -3.20 -3.11 -9.05
CA GLY A 137 -3.36 -2.70 -7.66
C GLY A 137 -4.73 -3.09 -7.08
N LEU A 138 -5.81 -2.75 -7.78
CA LEU A 138 -7.19 -3.02 -7.31
C LEU A 138 -7.55 -4.51 -7.35
N THR A 139 -7.11 -5.26 -8.36
CA THR A 139 -7.35 -6.72 -8.41
C THR A 139 -6.59 -7.46 -7.32
N THR A 140 -5.35 -7.06 -7.04
CA THR A 140 -4.52 -7.63 -5.95
C THR A 140 -5.11 -7.33 -4.58
N PHE A 141 -5.55 -6.08 -4.35
CA PHE A 141 -6.27 -5.71 -3.14
C PHE A 141 -7.51 -6.57 -2.92
N ASN A 142 -8.36 -6.75 -3.94
CA ASN A 142 -9.56 -7.58 -3.85
C ASN A 142 -9.24 -9.04 -3.46
N GLN A 143 -8.17 -9.62 -4.00
CA GLN A 143 -7.75 -10.97 -3.62
C GLN A 143 -7.28 -11.03 -2.16
N PHE A 144 -6.38 -10.13 -1.74
CA PHE A 144 -5.89 -10.07 -0.37
C PHE A 144 -7.05 -9.88 0.63
N TRP A 145 -7.91 -8.90 0.38
CA TRP A 145 -9.03 -8.56 1.25
C TRP A 145 -10.05 -9.71 1.39
N ALA A 146 -10.39 -10.38 0.29
CA ALA A 146 -11.34 -11.50 0.29
C ALA A 146 -10.82 -12.77 1.00
N TYR A 147 -9.50 -12.92 1.18
CA TYR A 147 -8.87 -14.04 1.91
C TYR A 147 -8.38 -13.67 3.32
N LEU A 148 -8.35 -12.38 3.68
CA LEU A 148 -8.15 -11.90 5.05
C LEU A 148 -9.46 -11.96 5.87
N MET A 149 -10.56 -11.49 5.27
CA MET A 149 -11.87 -11.41 5.94
C MET A 149 -12.47 -12.72 6.48
N PRO A 150 -12.11 -13.93 5.99
CA PRO A 150 -12.50 -15.19 6.63
C PRO A 150 -12.13 -15.30 8.11
N LEU A 151 -11.02 -14.71 8.56
CA LEU A 151 -10.63 -14.67 9.98
C LEU A 151 -11.67 -13.93 10.83
N VAL A 152 -12.07 -12.75 10.36
CA VAL A 152 -13.08 -11.91 11.01
C VAL A 152 -14.45 -12.59 10.98
N GLY A 153 -14.84 -13.15 9.83
CA GLY A 153 -16.08 -13.90 9.67
C GLY A 153 -16.19 -15.09 10.60
N GLY A 154 -15.10 -15.85 10.77
CA GLY A 154 -15.05 -17.01 11.65
C GLY A 154 -15.17 -16.61 13.12
N TYR A 155 -14.43 -15.56 13.52
CA TYR A 155 -14.49 -15.01 14.87
C TYR A 155 -15.90 -14.51 15.24
N ILE A 156 -16.56 -13.78 14.35
CA ILE A 156 -17.92 -13.26 14.58
C ILE A 156 -18.93 -14.40 14.74
N ALA A 157 -18.84 -15.42 13.90
CA ALA A 157 -19.73 -16.57 13.96
C ALA A 157 -19.59 -17.36 15.25
N ASP A 158 -18.35 -17.65 15.66
CA ASP A 158 -18.11 -18.47 16.84
C ASP A 158 -18.37 -17.69 18.16
N THR A 159 -18.15 -16.38 18.17
CA THR A 159 -18.24 -15.55 19.39
C THR A 159 -19.63 -14.96 19.61
N TYR A 160 -20.26 -14.39 18.58
CA TYR A 160 -21.40 -13.48 18.73
C TYR A 160 -22.69 -13.95 18.05
N LEU A 161 -22.64 -14.27 16.75
CA LEU A 161 -23.85 -14.38 15.92
C LEU A 161 -24.29 -15.83 15.64
N GLY A 162 -23.38 -16.79 15.71
CA GLY A 162 -23.59 -18.13 15.15
C GLY A 162 -23.48 -18.14 13.62
N ARG A 163 -23.05 -19.28 13.07
CA ARG A 163 -22.68 -19.45 11.65
C ARG A 163 -23.78 -19.05 10.67
N TYR A 164 -25.02 -19.47 10.93
CA TYR A 164 -26.16 -19.16 10.05
C TYR A 164 -26.40 -17.64 9.92
N MET A 165 -26.37 -16.91 11.04
CA MET A 165 -26.61 -15.46 11.00
C MET A 165 -25.43 -14.73 10.36
N THR A 166 -24.19 -15.16 10.62
CA THR A 166 -23.02 -14.59 9.94
C THR A 166 -23.08 -14.78 8.43
N VAL A 167 -23.48 -15.97 7.95
CA VAL A 167 -23.68 -16.22 6.50
C VAL A 167 -24.73 -15.29 5.91
N GLN A 168 -25.85 -15.05 6.59
CA GLN A 168 -26.90 -14.15 6.10
C GLN A 168 -26.42 -12.70 5.98
N TRP A 169 -25.72 -12.19 6.99
CA TRP A 169 -25.14 -10.85 6.95
C TRP A 169 -24.04 -10.70 5.89
N ALA A 170 -23.23 -11.75 5.73
CA ALA A 170 -22.20 -11.81 4.70
C ALA A 170 -22.79 -11.78 3.29
N ILE A 171 -23.87 -12.54 3.03
CA ILE A 171 -24.60 -12.51 1.76
C ILE A 171 -25.18 -11.11 1.50
N LEU A 172 -25.79 -10.48 2.50
CA LEU A 172 -26.33 -9.13 2.37
C LEU A 172 -25.24 -8.12 1.99
N ALA A 173 -24.10 -8.16 2.67
CA ALA A 173 -22.96 -7.30 2.36
C ALA A 173 -22.46 -7.54 0.92
N ALA A 174 -22.28 -8.79 0.50
CA ALA A 174 -21.84 -9.09 -0.86
C ALA A 174 -22.86 -8.67 -1.93
N ILE A 175 -24.18 -8.79 -1.70
CA ILE A 175 -25.21 -8.27 -2.62
C ILE A 175 -25.12 -6.74 -2.74
N ILE A 176 -24.91 -6.02 -1.64
CA ILE A 176 -24.71 -4.56 -1.67
C ILE A 176 -23.47 -4.21 -2.50
N GLY A 177 -22.35 -4.90 -2.28
CA GLY A 177 -21.14 -4.72 -3.09
C GLY A 177 -21.40 -4.96 -4.58
N HIS A 178 -22.13 -6.02 -4.93
CA HIS A 178 -22.51 -6.30 -6.32
C HIS A 178 -23.38 -5.21 -6.95
N ILE A 179 -24.36 -4.66 -6.23
CA ILE A 179 -25.19 -3.56 -6.73
C ILE A 179 -24.33 -2.34 -7.04
N ILE A 180 -23.35 -2.03 -6.19
CA ILE A 180 -22.43 -0.91 -6.39
C ILE A 180 -21.53 -1.16 -7.62
N LEU A 181 -21.07 -2.40 -7.84
CA LEU A 181 -20.36 -2.78 -9.07
C LEU A 181 -21.21 -2.57 -10.33
N VAL A 182 -22.50 -2.88 -10.28
CA VAL A 182 -23.40 -2.58 -11.41
C VAL A 182 -23.45 -1.07 -11.65
N VAL A 183 -23.58 -0.26 -10.60
CA VAL A 183 -23.64 1.20 -10.70
C VAL A 183 -22.37 1.79 -11.33
N SER A 184 -21.18 1.29 -10.99
CA SER A 184 -19.92 1.79 -11.58
C SER A 184 -19.83 1.57 -13.10
N ALA A 185 -20.59 0.61 -13.64
CA ALA A 185 -20.53 0.25 -15.06
C ALA A 185 -21.73 0.74 -15.90
N ILE A 186 -22.70 1.45 -15.31
CA ILE A 186 -23.83 2.02 -16.07
C ILE A 186 -23.30 3.13 -17.01
N PRO A 187 -23.82 3.25 -18.25
CA PRO A 187 -23.34 4.23 -19.23
C PRO A 187 -23.17 5.68 -18.74
N SER A 188 -24.06 6.14 -17.85
CA SER A 188 -24.00 7.49 -17.28
C SER A 188 -22.91 7.70 -16.24
N VAL A 189 -22.40 6.61 -15.65
CA VAL A 189 -21.34 6.64 -14.62
C VAL A 189 -20.00 6.34 -15.29
N ILE A 190 -19.97 5.34 -16.18
CA ILE A 190 -18.78 4.97 -16.95
C ILE A 190 -18.31 6.06 -17.93
N SER A 191 -19.15 7.06 -18.21
CA SER A 191 -18.77 8.28 -18.94
C SER A 191 -17.82 9.19 -18.16
N ASP A 192 -17.76 9.05 -16.84
CA ASP A 192 -16.77 9.68 -15.98
C ASP A 192 -15.89 8.59 -15.34
N PRO A 193 -14.69 8.33 -15.90
CA PRO A 193 -13.80 7.30 -15.40
C PRO A 193 -13.39 7.45 -13.93
N ASN A 194 -13.31 8.67 -13.40
CA ASN A 194 -12.90 8.91 -12.01
C ASN A 194 -14.03 8.59 -11.03
N ALA A 195 -15.26 9.00 -11.36
CA ALA A 195 -16.44 8.63 -10.59
C ALA A 195 -16.70 7.11 -10.62
N ALA A 196 -16.59 6.49 -11.79
CA ALA A 196 -16.74 5.04 -11.95
C ALA A 196 -15.68 4.25 -11.16
N LEU A 197 -14.42 4.73 -11.12
CA LEU A 197 -13.35 4.13 -10.33
C LEU A 197 -13.63 4.22 -8.82
N GLY A 198 -14.09 5.38 -8.33
CA GLY A 198 -14.44 5.57 -6.92
C GLY A 198 -15.58 4.66 -6.46
N VAL A 199 -16.64 4.54 -7.27
CA VAL A 199 -17.77 3.64 -7.01
C VAL A 199 -17.32 2.18 -7.04
N PHE A 200 -16.50 1.80 -8.02
CA PHE A 200 -15.93 0.46 -8.13
C PHE A 200 -15.07 0.09 -6.91
N ALA A 201 -14.20 0.99 -6.45
CA ALA A 201 -13.34 0.75 -5.29
C ALA A 201 -14.15 0.54 -3.98
N LEU A 202 -15.19 1.34 -3.76
CA LEU A 202 -16.12 1.14 -2.64
C LEU A 202 -16.80 -0.24 -2.71
N ALA A 203 -17.18 -0.65 -3.92
CA ALA A 203 -17.81 -1.93 -4.17
C ALA A 203 -16.89 -3.10 -3.76
N LEU A 204 -15.58 -3.03 -4.07
CA LEU A 204 -14.60 -4.07 -3.71
C LEU A 204 -14.48 -4.28 -2.20
N VAL A 205 -14.46 -3.20 -1.41
CA VAL A 205 -14.34 -3.29 0.06
C VAL A 205 -15.56 -4.02 0.64
N ILE A 206 -16.76 -3.60 0.25
CA ILE A 206 -18.02 -4.17 0.75
C ILE A 206 -18.19 -5.62 0.27
N PHE A 207 -17.89 -5.86 -1.01
CA PHE A 207 -17.92 -7.18 -1.63
C PHE A 207 -16.96 -8.16 -0.94
N GLY A 208 -15.74 -7.73 -0.59
CA GLY A 208 -14.76 -8.56 0.10
C GLY A 208 -15.15 -8.91 1.55
N ILE A 209 -15.81 -8.00 2.28
CA ILE A 209 -16.36 -8.29 3.61
C ILE A 209 -17.40 -9.41 3.53
N GLY A 210 -18.33 -9.31 2.58
CA GLY A 210 -19.35 -10.32 2.36
C GLY A 210 -18.74 -11.67 1.95
N THR A 211 -17.82 -11.66 0.99
CA THR A 211 -17.14 -12.86 0.51
C THR A 211 -16.38 -13.57 1.64
N GLY A 212 -15.58 -12.85 2.43
CA GLY A 212 -14.81 -13.43 3.52
C GLY A 212 -15.68 -13.97 4.65
N GLY A 213 -16.70 -13.20 5.06
CA GLY A 213 -17.67 -13.61 6.08
C GLY A 213 -18.45 -14.89 5.71
N PHE A 214 -18.70 -15.07 4.41
CA PHE A 214 -19.36 -16.25 3.87
C PHE A 214 -18.42 -17.47 3.88
N LYS A 215 -17.20 -17.32 3.33
CA LYS A 215 -16.22 -18.41 3.13
C LYS A 215 -15.89 -19.21 4.39
N SER A 216 -15.67 -18.56 5.53
CA SER A 216 -15.30 -19.25 6.77
C SER A 216 -16.46 -20.00 7.44
N ASN A 217 -17.71 -19.74 7.05
CA ASN A 217 -18.90 -20.19 7.78
C ASN A 217 -19.83 -21.12 7.01
N ILE A 218 -19.86 -21.04 5.68
CA ILE A 218 -20.74 -21.85 4.85
C ILE A 218 -20.35 -23.34 4.87
N SER A 219 -19.05 -23.65 4.81
CA SER A 219 -18.58 -25.03 4.76
C SER A 219 -18.66 -25.75 6.11
N PRO A 220 -18.46 -25.10 7.27
CA PRO A 220 -18.86 -25.69 8.55
C PRO A 220 -20.37 -25.89 8.70
N LEU A 221 -21.19 -24.94 8.21
CA LEU A 221 -22.66 -25.07 8.24
C LEU A 221 -23.14 -26.28 7.42
N LEU A 222 -22.53 -26.52 6.26
CA LEU A 222 -22.78 -27.70 5.42
C LEU A 222 -22.51 -28.99 6.18
N ALA A 223 -21.31 -29.13 6.74
CA ALA A 223 -20.89 -30.37 7.38
C ALA A 223 -21.65 -30.63 8.70
N GLU A 224 -22.18 -29.61 9.37
CA GLU A 224 -23.06 -29.76 10.54
C GLU A 224 -24.40 -30.42 10.25
N GLN A 225 -24.81 -30.48 8.98
CA GLN A 225 -26.06 -31.15 8.61
C GLN A 225 -25.94 -32.69 8.67
N ILE A 226 -24.72 -33.22 8.79
CA ILE A 226 -24.49 -34.66 8.91
C ILE A 226 -24.88 -35.12 10.33
N PRO A 227 -25.88 -36.01 10.47
CA PRO A 227 -26.43 -36.38 11.77
C PRO A 227 -25.49 -37.31 12.57
N GLN A 228 -24.72 -38.14 11.87
CA GLN A 228 -23.86 -39.15 12.46
C GLN A 228 -22.55 -38.53 12.96
N LYS A 229 -22.22 -38.76 14.25
CA LYS A 229 -20.99 -38.26 14.89
C LYS A 229 -19.99 -39.36 15.25
N ARG A 230 -20.41 -40.64 15.27
CA ARG A 230 -19.57 -41.81 15.63
C ARG A 230 -19.66 -42.90 14.58
N PRO A 231 -18.61 -43.71 14.36
CA PRO A 231 -18.68 -44.85 13.46
C PRO A 231 -19.61 -45.92 14.02
N ILE A 232 -20.40 -46.54 13.15
CA ILE A 232 -21.29 -47.67 13.49
C ILE A 232 -21.08 -48.80 12.49
N VAL A 233 -21.28 -50.04 12.90
CA VAL A 233 -21.25 -51.18 11.99
C VAL A 233 -22.62 -51.33 11.32
N ILE A 234 -22.68 -51.49 10.01
CA ILE A 234 -23.92 -51.78 9.28
C ILE A 234 -23.71 -52.95 8.32
N THR A 235 -24.79 -53.67 8.01
CA THR A 235 -24.78 -54.72 6.98
C THR A 235 -25.37 -54.16 5.69
N LEU A 236 -24.59 -54.18 4.59
CA LEU A 236 -25.05 -53.72 3.29
C LEU A 236 -26.10 -54.66 2.69
N LYS A 237 -26.83 -54.19 1.68
CA LYS A 237 -27.76 -55.03 0.88
C LYS A 237 -27.08 -56.24 0.22
N SER A 238 -25.76 -56.20 0.06
CA SER A 238 -24.93 -57.31 -0.43
C SER A 238 -24.62 -58.39 0.63
N GLY A 239 -25.00 -58.18 1.89
CA GLY A 239 -24.63 -59.04 3.02
C GLY A 239 -23.25 -58.75 3.65
N GLU A 240 -22.49 -57.79 3.10
CA GLU A 240 -21.18 -57.38 3.62
C GLU A 240 -21.34 -56.49 4.88
N ARG A 241 -20.69 -56.87 5.99
CA ARG A 241 -20.54 -56.00 7.18
C ARG A 241 -19.51 -54.92 6.91
N VAL A 242 -19.88 -53.66 7.11
CA VAL A 242 -19.03 -52.49 6.85
C VAL A 242 -19.17 -51.47 7.98
N ILE A 243 -18.17 -50.61 8.14
CA ILE A 243 -18.23 -49.49 9.08
C ILE A 243 -18.78 -48.27 8.33
N GLN A 244 -19.93 -47.76 8.74
CA GLN A 244 -20.38 -46.45 8.28
C GLN A 244 -19.63 -45.38 9.08
N ASP A 245 -18.69 -44.69 8.43
CA ASP A 245 -17.79 -43.74 9.10
C ASP A 245 -18.20 -42.28 8.79
N PRO A 246 -18.44 -41.44 9.82
CA PRO A 246 -18.74 -40.03 9.61
C PRO A 246 -17.61 -39.26 8.92
N ALA A 247 -16.33 -39.61 9.13
CA ALA A 247 -15.20 -38.96 8.47
C ALA A 247 -15.24 -39.19 6.95
N VAL A 248 -15.58 -40.40 6.51
CA VAL A 248 -15.75 -40.72 5.08
C VAL A 248 -16.94 -39.96 4.49
N THR A 249 -18.02 -39.80 5.26
CA THR A 249 -19.21 -39.05 4.85
C THR A 249 -18.90 -37.55 4.69
N ILE A 250 -18.18 -36.96 5.65
CA ILE A 250 -17.73 -35.56 5.60
C ILE A 250 -16.80 -35.34 4.40
N SER A 251 -15.83 -36.23 4.19
CA SER A 251 -14.94 -36.19 3.02
C SER A 251 -15.72 -36.14 1.70
N ARG A 252 -16.74 -36.99 1.58
CA ARG A 252 -17.63 -37.02 0.43
C ARG A 252 -18.40 -35.72 0.25
N VAL A 253 -18.93 -35.15 1.32
CA VAL A 253 -19.66 -33.87 1.29
C VAL A 253 -18.77 -32.74 0.78
N PHE A 254 -17.50 -32.68 1.21
CA PHE A 254 -16.55 -31.67 0.74
C PHE A 254 -16.16 -31.85 -0.74
N LEU A 255 -16.14 -33.08 -1.27
CA LEU A 255 -15.95 -33.30 -2.72
C LEU A 255 -17.09 -32.68 -3.54
N TYR A 256 -18.36 -32.93 -3.18
CA TYR A 256 -19.50 -32.33 -3.89
C TYR A 256 -19.59 -30.82 -3.67
N PHE A 257 -19.18 -30.33 -2.51
CA PHE A 257 -19.04 -28.91 -2.25
C PHE A 257 -18.06 -28.26 -3.23
N TYR A 258 -16.88 -28.86 -3.40
CA TYR A 258 -15.86 -28.36 -4.33
C TYR A 258 -16.27 -28.51 -5.80
N LEU A 259 -17.04 -29.54 -6.15
CA LEU A 259 -17.62 -29.70 -7.48
C LEU A 259 -18.52 -28.50 -7.84
N MET A 260 -19.39 -28.10 -6.92
CA MET A 260 -20.29 -26.97 -7.12
C MET A 260 -19.55 -25.64 -7.14
N ILE A 261 -18.45 -25.50 -6.39
CA ILE A 261 -17.55 -24.35 -6.48
C ILE A 261 -17.04 -24.16 -7.91
N ASN A 262 -16.57 -25.25 -8.53
CA ASN A 262 -15.99 -25.21 -9.87
C ASN A 262 -17.04 -25.04 -10.98
N LEU A 263 -18.23 -25.61 -10.82
CA LEU A 263 -19.36 -25.33 -11.72
C LEU A 263 -19.76 -23.86 -11.70
N GLY A 264 -19.79 -23.24 -10.51
CA GLY A 264 -20.08 -21.81 -10.36
C GLY A 264 -19.00 -20.95 -11.03
N SER A 265 -17.73 -21.21 -10.70
CA SER A 265 -16.59 -20.49 -11.27
C SER A 265 -16.55 -20.54 -12.80
N LEU A 266 -16.68 -21.74 -13.39
CA LEU A 266 -16.63 -21.95 -14.84
C LEU A 266 -17.77 -21.23 -15.57
N SER A 267 -19.00 -21.34 -15.05
CA SER A 267 -20.16 -20.70 -15.69
C SER A 267 -20.16 -19.18 -15.52
N GLY A 268 -19.69 -18.66 -14.38
CA GLY A 268 -19.53 -17.23 -14.13
C GLY A 268 -18.46 -16.61 -15.03
N GLY A 269 -17.24 -17.16 -15.02
CA GLY A 269 -16.11 -16.62 -15.78
C GLY A 269 -16.36 -16.57 -17.29
N ILE A 270 -16.84 -17.68 -17.88
CA ILE A 270 -17.17 -17.72 -19.31
C ILE A 270 -18.32 -16.77 -19.64
N GLY A 271 -19.37 -16.77 -18.81
CA GLY A 271 -20.56 -15.94 -19.04
C GLY A 271 -20.24 -14.45 -19.10
N MET A 272 -19.44 -13.94 -18.16
CA MET A 272 -19.19 -12.50 -18.03
C MET A 272 -18.22 -11.95 -19.08
N VAL A 273 -17.21 -12.74 -19.49
CA VAL A 273 -16.31 -12.35 -20.59
C VAL A 273 -17.07 -12.18 -21.91
N TYR A 274 -18.06 -13.04 -22.19
CA TYR A 274 -18.93 -12.83 -23.36
C TYR A 274 -19.93 -11.69 -23.19
N ALA A 275 -20.37 -11.42 -21.95
CA ALA A 275 -21.27 -10.31 -21.65
C ALA A 275 -20.57 -8.95 -21.84
N GLU A 276 -19.35 -8.76 -21.33
CA GLU A 276 -18.57 -7.53 -21.54
C GLU A 276 -18.31 -7.29 -23.03
N ARG A 277 -17.95 -8.36 -23.76
CA ARG A 277 -17.56 -8.24 -25.17
C ARG A 277 -18.71 -7.85 -26.08
N ARG A 278 -19.91 -8.38 -25.83
CA ARG A 278 -21.06 -8.20 -26.74
C ARG A 278 -22.01 -7.08 -26.34
N ILE A 279 -22.11 -6.78 -25.04
CA ILE A 279 -23.13 -5.85 -24.51
C ILE A 279 -22.48 -4.77 -23.64
N GLY A 280 -21.52 -5.13 -22.78
CA GLY A 280 -20.76 -4.19 -21.94
C GLY A 280 -20.79 -4.54 -20.45
N PHE A 281 -20.06 -3.76 -19.65
CA PHE A 281 -19.72 -4.11 -18.27
C PHE A 281 -20.91 -4.10 -17.29
N TRP A 282 -21.93 -3.27 -17.53
CA TRP A 282 -23.11 -3.23 -16.66
C TRP A 282 -23.82 -4.59 -16.58
N LEU A 283 -23.91 -5.32 -17.70
CA LEU A 283 -24.54 -6.63 -17.75
C LEU A 283 -23.65 -7.69 -17.10
N ALA A 284 -22.33 -7.58 -17.31
CA ALA A 284 -21.34 -8.47 -16.71
C ALA A 284 -21.37 -8.43 -15.18
N TYR A 285 -21.73 -7.29 -14.56
CA TYR A 285 -21.94 -7.20 -13.12
C TYR A 285 -23.38 -7.53 -12.67
N ALA A 286 -24.39 -7.33 -13.51
CA ALA A 286 -25.79 -7.59 -13.15
C ALA A 286 -26.12 -9.10 -13.06
N LEU A 287 -25.59 -9.92 -13.98
CA LEU A 287 -25.85 -11.37 -14.00
C LEU A 287 -25.39 -12.09 -12.71
N PRO A 288 -24.14 -11.89 -12.22
CA PRO A 288 -23.69 -12.32 -10.88
C PRO A 288 -24.66 -11.95 -9.77
N THR A 289 -25.09 -10.69 -9.76
CA THR A 289 -26.00 -10.12 -8.74
C THR A 289 -27.30 -10.90 -8.65
N PHE A 290 -27.94 -11.20 -9.79
CA PHE A 290 -29.22 -11.91 -9.82
C PHE A 290 -29.11 -13.35 -9.33
N VAL A 291 -28.05 -14.06 -9.71
CA VAL A 291 -27.83 -15.44 -9.27
C VAL A 291 -27.58 -15.49 -7.77
N PHE A 292 -26.75 -14.59 -7.25
CA PHE A 292 -26.42 -14.56 -5.83
C PHE A 292 -27.60 -14.11 -4.95
N PHE A 293 -28.52 -13.29 -5.48
CA PHE A 293 -29.76 -12.89 -4.80
C PHE A 293 -30.70 -14.06 -4.46
N LEU A 294 -30.52 -15.25 -5.08
CA LEU A 294 -31.29 -16.45 -4.77
C LEU A 294 -30.85 -17.12 -3.45
N ALA A 295 -29.58 -16.94 -3.05
CA ALA A 295 -29.00 -17.56 -1.85
C ALA A 295 -29.74 -17.28 -0.52
N PRO A 296 -30.09 -16.02 -0.17
CA PRO A 296 -30.76 -15.75 1.10
C PRO A 296 -32.15 -16.40 1.18
N PHE A 297 -32.90 -16.46 0.08
CA PHE A 297 -34.22 -17.11 0.05
C PHE A 297 -34.13 -18.61 0.33
N VAL A 298 -33.16 -19.29 -0.28
CA VAL A 298 -32.92 -20.73 -0.05
C VAL A 298 -32.59 -20.98 1.43
N LEU A 299 -31.68 -20.19 2.01
CA LEU A 299 -31.29 -20.34 3.41
C LEU A 299 -32.42 -20.05 4.38
N ILE A 300 -33.22 -19.00 4.15
CA ILE A 300 -34.35 -18.63 5.02
C ILE A 300 -35.43 -19.70 4.98
N PHE A 301 -35.80 -20.18 3.79
CA PHE A 301 -36.80 -21.22 3.63
C PHE A 301 -36.37 -22.55 4.28
N CYS A 302 -35.09 -22.89 4.15
CA CYS A 302 -34.53 -24.13 4.69
C CYS A 302 -34.13 -24.05 6.18
N LYS A 303 -34.19 -22.87 6.81
CA LYS A 303 -33.73 -22.64 8.19
C LYS A 303 -34.27 -23.64 9.21
N LYS A 304 -35.56 -24.00 9.12
CA LYS A 304 -36.21 -24.95 10.05
C LYS A 304 -35.70 -26.39 9.91
N TYR A 305 -35.03 -26.70 8.82
CA TYR A 305 -34.47 -28.03 8.55
C TYR A 305 -32.97 -28.10 8.84
N TYR A 306 -32.31 -26.96 9.11
CA TYR A 306 -30.89 -26.92 9.42
C TYR A 306 -30.62 -27.14 10.91
N LYS A 307 -29.56 -27.91 11.18
CA LYS A 307 -28.94 -27.99 12.50
C LYS A 307 -28.05 -26.77 12.70
N LEU A 308 -28.37 -25.97 13.71
CA LEU A 308 -27.69 -24.70 14.00
C LEU A 308 -26.97 -24.77 15.34
N SER A 309 -25.66 -24.51 15.31
CA SER A 309 -24.84 -24.42 16.52
C SER A 309 -24.98 -23.03 17.17
N PRO A 310 -25.21 -22.94 18.50
CA PRO A 310 -25.31 -21.66 19.19
C PRO A 310 -23.92 -20.99 19.38
N PRO A 311 -23.85 -19.65 19.43
CA PRO A 311 -22.61 -18.95 19.75
C PRO A 311 -22.26 -19.09 21.24
N THR A 312 -20.99 -19.35 21.54
CA THR A 312 -20.53 -19.78 22.88
C THR A 312 -19.80 -18.70 23.68
N GLY A 313 -19.65 -17.49 23.13
CA GLY A 313 -18.86 -16.40 23.73
C GLY A 313 -17.38 -16.48 23.36
N SER A 314 -16.50 -15.79 24.08
CA SER A 314 -15.07 -15.67 23.72
C SER A 314 -14.28 -16.97 23.97
N VAL A 315 -14.43 -17.93 23.06
CA VAL A 315 -13.66 -19.19 23.07
C VAL A 315 -12.20 -18.92 22.77
N LEU A 316 -11.91 -18.06 21.78
CA LEU A 316 -10.55 -17.70 21.40
C LEU A 316 -9.73 -17.16 22.58
N SER A 317 -10.30 -16.24 23.39
CA SER A 317 -9.58 -15.71 24.56
C SER A 317 -9.28 -16.79 25.60
N ARG A 318 -10.21 -17.73 25.83
CA ARG A 318 -10.01 -18.86 26.75
C ARG A 318 -8.98 -19.84 26.21
N SER A 319 -8.99 -20.15 24.92
CA SER A 319 -7.98 -20.99 24.27
C SER A 319 -6.58 -20.36 24.35
N MET A 320 -6.45 -19.05 24.15
CA MET A 320 -5.18 -18.34 24.31
C MET A 320 -4.68 -18.34 25.78
N LYS A 321 -5.58 -18.18 26.76
CA LYS A 321 -5.26 -18.33 28.18
C LYS A 321 -4.80 -19.75 28.54
N LEU A 322 -5.44 -20.77 27.97
CA LEU A 322 -5.04 -22.17 28.15
C LEU A 322 -3.65 -22.44 27.56
N ILE A 323 -3.37 -21.97 26.34
CA ILE A 323 -2.06 -22.09 25.70
C ILE A 323 -0.99 -21.36 26.53
N SER A 324 -1.29 -20.15 27.03
CA SER A 324 -0.38 -19.40 27.90
C SER A 324 -0.06 -20.16 29.19
N LEU A 325 -1.07 -20.77 29.82
CA LEU A 325 -0.88 -21.60 31.01
C LEU A 325 -0.01 -22.84 30.71
N ALA A 326 -0.27 -23.53 29.59
CA ALA A 326 0.50 -24.70 29.17
C ALA A 326 1.96 -24.37 28.81
N SER A 327 2.18 -23.16 28.28
CA SER A 327 3.49 -22.66 27.86
C SER A 327 4.34 -22.12 29.03
N LYS A 328 3.76 -21.96 30.23
CA LYS A 328 4.45 -21.42 31.40
C LYS A 328 5.62 -22.33 31.78
N GLY A 329 6.82 -21.76 31.84
CA GLY A 329 8.06 -22.51 32.14
C GLY A 329 8.61 -23.34 30.98
N CYS A 330 8.03 -23.26 29.77
CA CYS A 330 8.55 -23.95 28.59
C CYS A 330 9.66 -23.15 27.86
N TRP A 331 9.65 -21.83 28.03
CA TRP A 331 10.62 -20.91 27.40
C TRP A 331 12.00 -21.02 28.04
N SER A 332 13.02 -21.19 27.21
CA SER A 332 14.44 -21.19 27.57
C SER A 332 15.25 -20.35 26.58
N ILE A 333 16.37 -19.82 27.02
CA ILE A 333 17.33 -19.08 26.16
C ILE A 333 17.88 -20.00 25.05
N SER A 334 17.94 -21.31 25.28
CA SER A 334 18.32 -22.28 24.24
C SER A 334 17.11 -22.69 23.39
N PRO A 335 17.13 -22.47 22.06
CA PRO A 335 16.04 -22.89 21.15
C PRO A 335 15.77 -24.40 21.19
N ALA A 336 16.81 -25.22 21.34
CA ALA A 336 16.69 -26.67 21.43
C ALA A 336 15.99 -27.13 22.72
N THR A 337 16.29 -26.48 23.84
CA THR A 337 15.62 -26.74 25.13
C THR A 337 14.17 -26.26 25.08
N THR A 338 13.90 -25.09 24.50
CA THR A 338 12.55 -24.59 24.27
C THR A 338 11.74 -25.58 23.44
N TYR A 339 12.26 -26.05 22.31
CA TYR A 339 11.60 -27.06 21.47
C TYR A 339 11.29 -28.36 22.22
N LYS A 340 12.25 -28.87 23.03
CA LYS A 340 12.03 -30.05 23.87
C LYS A 340 10.92 -29.83 24.90
N ASN A 341 10.90 -28.68 25.56
CA ASN A 341 9.89 -28.35 26.57
C ASN A 341 8.48 -28.27 25.97
N PHE A 342 8.34 -27.67 24.78
CA PHE A 342 7.06 -27.61 24.07
C PHE A 342 6.63 -28.96 23.48
N LYS A 343 7.55 -29.92 23.28
CA LYS A 343 7.28 -31.29 22.83
C LYS A 343 7.13 -32.31 23.96
N ARG A 344 7.10 -31.89 25.22
CA ARG A 344 6.93 -32.82 26.35
C ARG A 344 5.61 -33.61 26.21
N PRO A 345 5.57 -34.92 26.52
CA PRO A 345 4.37 -35.73 26.33
C PRO A 345 3.18 -35.26 27.17
N ASP A 346 3.44 -34.66 28.33
CA ASP A 346 2.44 -34.18 29.29
C ASP A 346 2.03 -32.71 29.07
N PHE A 347 2.39 -32.08 27.94
CA PHE A 347 2.19 -30.65 27.71
C PHE A 347 0.73 -30.20 27.92
N TRP A 348 -0.21 -30.94 27.33
CA TRP A 348 -1.65 -30.68 27.47
C TRP A 348 -2.24 -31.31 28.73
N ASP A 349 -1.73 -32.48 29.14
CA ASP A 349 -2.22 -33.17 30.34
C ASP A 349 -1.90 -32.39 31.63
N ALA A 350 -0.80 -31.65 31.66
CA ALA A 350 -0.38 -30.85 32.82
C ALA A 350 -1.35 -29.70 33.14
N VAL A 351 -2.17 -29.27 32.18
CA VAL A 351 -3.13 -28.16 32.34
C VAL A 351 -4.59 -28.62 32.38
N LYS A 352 -4.84 -29.93 32.46
CA LYS A 352 -6.19 -30.47 32.61
C LYS A 352 -6.79 -30.08 33.97
N PRO A 353 -8.07 -29.65 34.03
CA PRO A 353 -8.77 -29.37 35.29
C PRO A 353 -8.62 -30.49 36.33
N SER A 354 -8.72 -31.75 35.92
CA SER A 354 -8.55 -32.91 36.82
C SER A 354 -7.16 -33.02 37.45
N ARG A 355 -6.12 -32.54 36.77
CA ARG A 355 -4.71 -32.54 37.21
C ARG A 355 -4.36 -31.34 38.08
N LEU A 356 -4.89 -30.17 37.75
CA LEU A 356 -4.61 -28.92 38.47
C LEU A 356 -5.34 -28.85 39.81
N GLY A 357 -6.52 -29.48 39.94
CA GLY A 357 -7.27 -29.50 41.19
C GLY A 357 -7.52 -28.08 41.73
N SER A 358 -7.17 -27.83 42.99
CA SER A 358 -7.31 -26.51 43.62
C SER A 358 -6.34 -25.44 43.10
N ALA A 359 -5.33 -25.81 42.32
CA ALA A 359 -4.41 -24.87 41.66
C ALA A 359 -4.95 -24.35 40.31
N ALA A 360 -6.12 -24.82 39.86
CA ALA A 360 -6.74 -24.37 38.64
C ALA A 360 -7.17 -22.88 38.74
N PRO A 361 -6.83 -22.03 37.75
CA PRO A 361 -7.31 -20.65 37.71
C PRO A 361 -8.83 -20.55 37.63
N GLU A 362 -9.41 -19.50 38.21
CA GLU A 362 -10.87 -19.33 38.35
C GLU A 362 -11.64 -19.42 37.01
N TRP A 363 -11.05 -18.92 35.91
CA TRP A 363 -11.68 -18.97 34.59
C TRP A 363 -11.85 -20.41 34.05
N MET A 364 -11.15 -21.39 34.63
CA MET A 364 -11.17 -22.81 34.24
C MET A 364 -12.25 -23.63 34.96
N ASN A 365 -12.94 -23.06 35.96
CA ASN A 365 -13.99 -23.73 36.74
C ASN A 365 -15.21 -24.19 35.92
N THR A 366 -15.32 -23.73 34.67
CA THR A 366 -16.43 -24.05 33.75
C THR A 366 -16.01 -25.00 32.62
N ILE A 367 -14.76 -25.48 32.65
CA ILE A 367 -14.11 -26.21 31.56
C ILE A 367 -13.78 -27.63 32.05
N ASP A 368 -14.03 -28.62 31.21
CA ASP A 368 -13.70 -30.03 31.44
C ASP A 368 -12.45 -30.46 30.66
N ASP A 369 -11.87 -31.61 31.03
CA ASP A 369 -10.67 -32.16 30.40
C ASP A 369 -10.86 -32.38 28.89
N GLN A 370 -12.07 -32.79 28.48
CA GLN A 370 -12.43 -32.99 27.07
C GLN A 370 -12.30 -31.70 26.25
N TRP A 371 -12.61 -30.53 26.83
CA TRP A 371 -12.45 -29.26 26.14
C TRP A 371 -10.97 -28.91 25.91
N VAL A 372 -10.10 -29.23 26.87
CA VAL A 372 -8.64 -29.09 26.72
C VAL A 372 -8.13 -29.97 25.57
N ASP A 373 -8.60 -31.22 25.49
CA ASP A 373 -8.25 -32.15 24.41
C ASP A 373 -8.75 -31.66 23.04
N GLN A 374 -9.96 -31.07 22.98
CA GLN A 374 -10.49 -30.47 21.75
C GLN A 374 -9.69 -29.24 21.31
N VAL A 375 -9.31 -28.35 22.23
CA VAL A 375 -8.45 -27.18 21.91
C VAL A 375 -7.07 -27.63 21.43
N ALA A 376 -6.49 -28.66 22.05
CA ALA A 376 -5.23 -29.25 21.60
C ALA A 376 -5.33 -29.79 20.16
N ARG A 377 -6.42 -30.51 19.84
CA ARG A 377 -6.72 -30.99 18.47
C ARG A 377 -6.86 -29.83 17.47
N GLY A 378 -7.60 -28.78 17.83
CA GLY A 378 -7.77 -27.58 17.00
C GLY A 378 -6.46 -26.84 16.75
N PHE A 379 -5.62 -26.69 17.79
CA PHE A 379 -4.31 -26.07 17.66
C PHE A 379 -3.36 -26.90 16.78
N ASN A 380 -3.40 -28.24 16.92
CA ASN A 380 -2.67 -29.13 16.01
C ASN A 380 -3.15 -28.97 14.56
N ALA A 381 -4.44 -28.75 14.33
CA ALA A 381 -4.97 -28.48 13.00
C ALA A 381 -4.43 -27.17 12.41
N CYS A 382 -4.46 -26.09 13.18
CA CYS A 382 -3.87 -24.81 12.76
C CYS A 382 -2.37 -24.95 12.43
N LYS A 383 -1.63 -25.80 13.15
CA LYS A 383 -0.22 -26.04 12.84
C LYS A 383 0.00 -26.71 11.47
N VAL A 384 -0.91 -27.58 11.05
CA VAL A 384 -0.86 -28.21 9.71
C VAL A 384 -0.97 -27.14 8.62
N PHE A 385 -1.75 -26.08 8.85
CA PHE A 385 -1.97 -25.02 7.86
C PHE A 385 -0.75 -24.13 7.60
N PHE A 386 0.23 -24.06 8.50
CA PHE A 386 1.48 -23.29 8.27
C PHE A 386 2.32 -23.81 7.10
N TRP A 387 2.13 -25.06 6.67
CA TRP A 387 2.81 -25.61 5.50
C TRP A 387 2.08 -25.30 4.19
N LEU A 388 0.78 -25.00 4.24
CA LEU A 388 -0.05 -24.77 3.06
C LEU A 388 0.37 -23.57 2.21
N PRO A 389 0.99 -22.49 2.73
CA PRO A 389 1.53 -21.44 1.87
C PRO A 389 2.50 -21.96 0.80
N LEU A 390 3.25 -23.04 1.07
CA LEU A 390 4.15 -23.64 0.09
C LEU A 390 3.40 -24.39 -1.04
N TYR A 391 2.25 -24.99 -0.72
CA TYR A 391 1.37 -25.60 -1.74
C TYR A 391 0.72 -24.52 -2.59
N TRP A 392 0.19 -23.48 -1.94
CA TRP A 392 -0.46 -22.36 -2.62
C TRP A 392 0.52 -21.62 -3.55
N LEU A 393 1.82 -21.61 -3.25
CA LEU A 393 2.84 -21.02 -4.12
C LEU A 393 2.90 -21.70 -5.50
N ALA A 394 2.80 -23.04 -5.53
CA ALA A 394 2.74 -23.81 -6.77
C ALA A 394 1.39 -23.67 -7.48
N TYR A 395 0.29 -23.68 -6.72
CA TYR A 395 -1.04 -23.44 -7.26
C TYR A 395 -1.16 -22.06 -7.93
N ASN A 396 -0.63 -21.01 -7.29
CA ASN A 396 -0.74 -19.63 -7.76
C ASN A 396 0.04 -19.35 -9.06
N GLN A 397 0.96 -20.23 -9.49
CA GLN A 397 1.61 -20.12 -10.80
C GLN A 397 0.62 -20.20 -11.97
N MET A 398 -0.53 -20.83 -11.74
CA MET A 398 -1.63 -20.96 -12.70
C MET A 398 -2.26 -19.63 -13.10
N VAL A 399 -2.37 -18.67 -12.18
CA VAL A 399 -3.13 -17.42 -12.41
C VAL A 399 -2.27 -16.35 -13.08
N GLY A 400 -0.95 -16.36 -12.83
CA GLY A 400 -0.02 -15.39 -13.42
C GLY A 400 0.85 -16.00 -14.52
N ASN A 401 1.93 -16.67 -14.11
CA ASN A 401 3.03 -17.03 -15.01
C ASN A 401 2.63 -18.03 -16.10
N LEU A 402 1.73 -18.98 -15.81
CA LEU A 402 1.24 -19.92 -16.83
C LEU A 402 0.40 -19.24 -17.92
N THR A 403 -0.39 -18.22 -17.55
CA THR A 403 -1.09 -17.37 -18.50
C THR A 403 -0.09 -16.62 -19.40
N SER A 404 0.96 -16.02 -18.83
CA SER A 404 2.01 -15.34 -19.61
C SER A 404 2.76 -16.30 -20.54
N GLN A 405 3.09 -17.50 -20.04
CA GLN A 405 3.70 -18.56 -20.86
C GLN A 405 2.79 -18.94 -22.05
N SER A 406 1.47 -18.91 -21.89
CA SER A 406 0.53 -19.24 -22.97
C SER A 406 0.53 -18.24 -24.12
N ALA A 407 0.86 -16.96 -23.83
CA ALA A 407 0.95 -15.91 -24.83
C ALA A 407 2.14 -16.07 -25.79
N THR A 408 3.14 -16.88 -25.40
CA THR A 408 4.31 -17.20 -26.25
C THR A 408 4.10 -18.43 -27.14
N LEU A 409 2.89 -19.02 -27.13
CA LEU A 409 2.51 -20.22 -27.87
C LEU A 409 1.53 -19.89 -29.00
N GLN A 410 1.43 -20.76 -30.01
CA GLN A 410 0.45 -20.59 -31.09
C GLN A 410 -0.99 -20.80 -30.57
N LEU A 411 -1.76 -19.71 -30.54
CA LEU A 411 -3.12 -19.64 -30.01
C LEU A 411 -4.21 -20.10 -31.00
N ASN A 412 -3.96 -20.01 -32.31
CA ASN A 412 -4.91 -20.39 -33.37
C ASN A 412 -6.35 -19.84 -33.16
N GLY A 413 -6.47 -18.58 -32.73
CA GLY A 413 -7.76 -17.91 -32.47
C GLY A 413 -8.38 -18.19 -31.09
N THR A 414 -7.69 -18.93 -30.23
CA THR A 414 -8.11 -19.20 -28.84
C THR A 414 -7.56 -18.10 -27.92
N PRO A 415 -8.39 -17.39 -27.14
CA PRO A 415 -7.88 -16.47 -26.12
C PRO A 415 -6.98 -17.20 -25.13
N ASN A 416 -5.82 -16.61 -24.82
CA ASN A 416 -4.87 -17.10 -23.81
C ASN A 416 -5.53 -17.32 -22.43
N ASP A 417 -6.46 -16.44 -22.02
CA ASP A 417 -7.21 -16.56 -20.76
C ASP A 417 -8.16 -17.77 -20.70
N LEU A 418 -8.56 -18.32 -21.86
CA LEU A 418 -9.44 -19.49 -21.91
C LEU A 418 -8.76 -20.74 -21.34
N ILE A 419 -7.42 -20.82 -21.43
CA ILE A 419 -6.63 -21.97 -20.98
C ILE A 419 -6.76 -22.16 -19.47
N ASN A 420 -6.95 -21.08 -18.71
CA ASN A 420 -7.20 -21.13 -17.27
C ASN A 420 -8.43 -21.95 -16.88
N ASN A 421 -9.44 -22.06 -17.77
CA ASN A 421 -10.64 -22.84 -17.51
C ASN A 421 -10.41 -24.36 -17.58
N LEU A 422 -9.26 -24.83 -18.06
CA LEU A 422 -8.92 -26.25 -18.05
C LEU A 422 -8.88 -26.84 -16.64
N ASN A 423 -8.49 -26.02 -15.64
CA ASN A 423 -8.48 -26.45 -14.25
C ASN A 423 -9.90 -26.78 -13.72
N PRO A 424 -10.86 -25.84 -13.69
CA PRO A 424 -12.22 -26.15 -13.22
C PRO A 424 -12.93 -27.20 -14.08
N ILE A 425 -12.66 -27.28 -15.40
CA ILE A 425 -13.20 -28.36 -16.26
C ILE A 425 -12.69 -29.73 -15.77
N THR A 426 -11.40 -29.84 -15.49
CA THR A 426 -10.79 -31.08 -14.99
C THR A 426 -11.39 -31.47 -13.63
N LEU A 427 -11.58 -30.51 -12.72
CA LEU A 427 -12.20 -30.76 -11.42
C LEU A 427 -13.65 -31.27 -11.56
N VAL A 428 -14.44 -30.68 -12.45
CA VAL A 428 -15.83 -31.11 -12.70
C VAL A 428 -15.92 -32.54 -13.22
N VAL A 429 -14.98 -32.95 -14.08
CA VAL A 429 -14.93 -34.31 -14.64
C VAL A 429 -14.40 -35.31 -13.62
N PHE A 430 -13.33 -34.98 -12.90
CA PHE A 430 -12.60 -35.95 -12.09
C PHE A 430 -13.08 -36.07 -10.65
N ILE A 431 -13.71 -35.07 -10.05
CA ILE A 431 -14.27 -35.22 -8.68
C ILE A 431 -15.24 -36.42 -8.58
N PRO A 432 -16.22 -36.61 -9.50
CA PRO A 432 -17.06 -37.80 -9.50
C PRO A 432 -16.28 -39.12 -9.66
N ILE A 433 -15.21 -39.12 -10.45
CA ILE A 433 -14.33 -40.29 -10.64
C ILE A 433 -13.60 -40.61 -9.33
N PHE A 434 -13.11 -39.59 -8.61
CA PHE A 434 -12.49 -39.77 -7.30
C PHE A 434 -13.48 -40.32 -6.26
N ASP A 435 -14.71 -39.78 -6.22
CA ASP A 435 -15.77 -40.23 -5.30
C ASP A 435 -16.21 -41.68 -5.56
N HIS A 436 -16.45 -42.03 -6.83
CA HIS A 436 -17.09 -43.31 -7.19
C HIS A 436 -16.11 -44.44 -7.55
N VAL A 437 -14.90 -44.11 -8.02
CA VAL A 437 -13.94 -45.10 -8.53
C VAL A 437 -12.68 -45.15 -7.68
N ILE A 438 -11.95 -44.04 -7.56
CA ILE A 438 -10.59 -44.05 -6.98
C ILE A 438 -10.63 -44.28 -5.47
N TYR A 439 -11.34 -43.43 -4.70
CA TYR A 439 -11.38 -43.58 -3.25
C TYR A 439 -12.05 -44.90 -2.79
N PRO A 440 -13.17 -45.34 -3.38
CA PRO A 440 -13.72 -46.67 -3.10
C PRO A 440 -12.76 -47.80 -3.48
N GLY A 441 -12.04 -47.67 -4.58
CA GLY A 441 -11.02 -48.64 -5.01
C GLY A 441 -9.88 -48.78 -4.00
N LEU A 442 -9.34 -47.66 -3.52
CA LEU A 442 -8.32 -47.65 -2.46
C LEU A 442 -8.84 -48.29 -1.16
N ARG A 443 -10.08 -48.00 -0.78
CA ARG A 443 -10.71 -48.62 0.40
C ARG A 443 -10.95 -50.12 0.23
N LYS A 444 -11.30 -50.58 -0.97
CA LYS A 444 -11.40 -52.02 -1.30
C LYS A 444 -10.02 -52.72 -1.25
N ALA A 445 -8.96 -51.99 -1.56
CA ALA A 445 -7.59 -52.46 -1.42
C ALA A 445 -7.04 -52.32 0.02
N HIS A 446 -7.88 -51.99 1.01
CA HIS A 446 -7.49 -51.74 2.41
C HIS A 446 -6.42 -50.64 2.60
N ILE A 447 -6.34 -49.68 1.66
CA ILE A 447 -5.44 -48.52 1.77
C ILE A 447 -6.15 -47.39 2.50
N HIS A 448 -5.70 -47.09 3.72
CA HIS A 448 -6.23 -46.01 4.56
C HIS A 448 -5.64 -44.66 4.13
N PHE A 449 -6.31 -44.00 3.18
CA PHE A 449 -5.90 -42.72 2.61
C PHE A 449 -6.47 -41.53 3.38
N THR A 450 -5.87 -41.27 4.54
CA THR A 450 -6.19 -40.19 5.47
C THR A 450 -6.04 -38.79 4.84
N PRO A 451 -6.66 -37.74 5.42
CA PRO A 451 -6.54 -36.37 4.91
C PRO A 451 -5.08 -35.89 4.78
N LEU A 452 -4.20 -36.21 5.74
CA LEU A 452 -2.80 -35.79 5.70
C LEU A 452 -2.00 -36.48 4.58
N LYS A 453 -2.28 -37.76 4.28
CA LYS A 453 -1.70 -38.45 3.11
C LYS A 453 -2.20 -37.86 1.79
N ARG A 454 -3.47 -37.47 1.73
CA ARG A 454 -4.05 -36.79 0.56
C ARG A 454 -3.41 -35.43 0.31
N ILE A 455 -3.20 -34.64 1.36
CA ILE A 455 -2.50 -33.35 1.27
C ILE A 455 -1.07 -33.55 0.78
N THR A 456 -0.36 -34.55 1.33
CA THR A 456 1.00 -34.91 0.89
C THR A 456 1.03 -35.26 -0.59
N MET A 457 0.08 -36.05 -1.08
CA MET A 457 -0.06 -36.34 -2.51
C MET A 457 -0.30 -35.05 -3.32
N GLY A 458 -1.14 -34.14 -2.83
CA GLY A 458 -1.38 -32.85 -3.47
C GLY A 458 -0.09 -32.04 -3.68
N PHE A 459 0.80 -31.96 -2.68
CA PHE A 459 2.10 -31.31 -2.84
C PHE A 459 2.95 -31.92 -3.97
N PHE A 460 3.04 -33.24 -4.04
CA PHE A 460 3.81 -33.91 -5.08
C PHE A 460 3.20 -33.73 -6.47
N VAL A 461 1.88 -33.74 -6.59
CA VAL A 461 1.20 -33.52 -7.87
C VAL A 461 1.35 -32.07 -8.33
N ALA A 462 1.27 -31.10 -7.40
CA ALA A 462 1.56 -29.69 -7.70
C ALA A 462 3.02 -29.50 -8.15
N ALA A 463 3.98 -30.19 -7.52
CA ALA A 463 5.37 -30.19 -7.96
C ALA A 463 5.53 -30.74 -9.39
N MET A 464 4.83 -31.85 -9.72
CA MET A 464 4.83 -32.39 -11.09
C MET A 464 4.24 -31.41 -12.11
N ALA A 465 3.21 -30.65 -11.74
CA ALA A 465 2.67 -29.60 -12.60
C ALA A 465 3.73 -28.52 -12.92
N MET A 466 4.48 -28.10 -11.90
CA MET A 466 5.53 -27.09 -12.06
C MET A 466 6.74 -27.63 -12.84
N VAL A 467 7.09 -28.91 -12.68
CA VAL A 467 8.08 -29.57 -13.55
C VAL A 467 7.60 -29.55 -15.01
N SER A 468 6.33 -29.86 -15.26
CA SER A 468 5.76 -29.79 -16.61
C SER A 468 5.83 -28.38 -17.21
N ALA A 469 5.51 -27.35 -16.42
CA ALA A 469 5.60 -25.94 -16.83
C ALA A 469 7.05 -25.50 -17.12
N CYS A 470 7.99 -25.94 -16.29
CA CYS A 470 9.42 -25.71 -16.45
C CYS A 470 9.96 -26.33 -17.75
N VAL A 471 9.58 -27.58 -18.02
CA VAL A 471 9.95 -28.29 -19.25
C VAL A 471 9.38 -27.57 -20.47
N LEU A 472 8.11 -27.17 -20.43
CA LEU A 472 7.48 -26.41 -21.51
C LEU A 472 8.20 -25.08 -21.78
N GLN A 473 8.54 -24.31 -20.73
CA GLN A 473 9.33 -23.07 -20.87
C GLN A 473 10.68 -23.33 -21.54
N SER A 474 11.35 -24.44 -21.20
CA SER A 474 12.62 -24.81 -21.83
C SER A 474 12.50 -25.07 -23.33
N TYR A 475 11.39 -25.65 -23.79
CA TYR A 475 11.12 -25.83 -25.22
C TYR A 475 10.74 -24.52 -25.91
N ILE A 476 9.97 -23.66 -25.26
CA ILE A 476 9.63 -22.31 -25.78
C ILE A 476 10.92 -21.53 -26.09
N TYR A 477 11.86 -21.46 -25.14
CA TYR A 477 13.17 -20.80 -25.35
C TYR A 477 14.10 -21.47 -26.35
N LYS A 478 13.82 -22.72 -26.77
CA LYS A 478 14.61 -23.43 -27.79
C LYS A 478 14.01 -23.30 -29.19
N MET A 479 12.69 -23.13 -29.27
CA MET A 479 11.93 -23.20 -30.53
C MET A 479 11.43 -21.82 -30.99
N SER A 480 11.46 -20.80 -30.14
CA SER A 480 11.22 -19.41 -30.52
C SER A 480 12.29 -18.93 -31.50
N ALA A 481 11.90 -18.08 -32.45
CA ALA A 481 12.82 -17.41 -33.38
C ALA A 481 13.62 -16.27 -32.72
N CYS A 482 13.23 -15.85 -31.52
CA CYS A 482 13.83 -14.74 -30.78
C CYS A 482 14.90 -15.19 -29.78
N PRO A 483 15.86 -14.32 -29.42
CA PRO A 483 16.79 -14.59 -28.32
C PRO A 483 16.03 -14.76 -27.00
N ARG A 484 16.57 -15.59 -26.09
CA ARG A 484 15.88 -16.00 -24.85
C ARG A 484 15.41 -14.87 -23.94
N ASN A 485 16.06 -13.71 -24.01
CA ASN A 485 15.76 -12.55 -23.17
C ASN A 485 14.55 -11.73 -23.68
N TYR A 486 14.00 -12.08 -24.85
CA TYR A 486 12.98 -11.29 -25.54
C TYR A 486 11.73 -12.12 -25.90
N VAL A 487 11.61 -13.35 -25.43
CA VAL A 487 10.54 -14.27 -25.87
C VAL A 487 9.16 -13.80 -25.39
N ASN A 488 9.06 -13.25 -24.18
CA ASN A 488 7.83 -12.68 -23.63
C ASN A 488 7.48 -11.30 -24.18
N ASN A 489 8.37 -10.65 -24.94
CA ASN A 489 8.07 -9.35 -25.56
C ASN A 489 7.14 -9.49 -26.79
N GLY A 490 6.83 -10.71 -27.20
CA GLY A 490 5.95 -11.03 -28.34
C GLY A 490 6.63 -10.84 -29.69
N THR A 491 7.40 -9.77 -29.86
CA THR A 491 8.20 -9.49 -31.06
C THR A 491 9.61 -9.04 -30.72
N TRP A 492 10.56 -9.36 -31.60
CA TRP A 492 11.95 -8.92 -31.49
C TRP A 492 12.42 -8.34 -32.82
N GLU A 493 13.02 -7.17 -32.78
CA GLU A 493 13.64 -6.56 -33.97
C GLU A 493 15.07 -7.08 -34.10
N ASN A 494 15.39 -7.66 -35.26
CA ASN A 494 16.72 -8.18 -35.52
C ASN A 494 17.70 -7.06 -35.93
N GLU A 495 18.99 -7.38 -36.05
CA GLU A 495 20.03 -6.43 -36.48
C GLU A 495 19.78 -5.83 -37.88
N ALA A 496 18.86 -6.40 -38.67
CA ALA A 496 18.46 -5.91 -39.99
C ALA A 496 17.20 -5.01 -39.95
N GLY A 497 16.65 -4.71 -38.76
CA GLY A 497 15.44 -3.90 -38.59
C GLY A 497 14.13 -4.65 -38.90
N GLU A 498 14.17 -5.98 -39.03
CA GLU A 498 12.98 -6.80 -39.29
C GLU A 498 12.35 -7.24 -37.97
N THR A 499 11.04 -6.97 -37.81
CA THR A 499 10.25 -7.46 -36.68
C THR A 499 9.96 -8.95 -36.82
N ILE A 500 10.50 -9.75 -35.90
CA ILE A 500 10.33 -11.20 -35.83
C ILE A 500 9.29 -11.54 -34.75
N ASP A 501 8.33 -12.40 -35.10
CA ASP A 501 7.38 -12.98 -34.14
C ASP A 501 8.09 -14.00 -33.23
N CYS A 502 8.04 -13.76 -31.93
CA CYS A 502 8.68 -14.60 -30.91
C CYS A 502 7.86 -15.82 -30.51
N THR A 503 6.67 -15.99 -31.08
CA THR A 503 5.79 -17.11 -30.78
C THR A 503 6.46 -18.43 -31.15
N ALA A 504 6.62 -19.33 -30.16
CA ALA A 504 7.14 -20.66 -30.42
C ALA A 504 6.12 -21.46 -31.25
N PRO A 505 6.56 -22.27 -32.23
CA PRO A 505 5.69 -23.11 -33.06
C PRO A 505 5.18 -24.34 -32.30
N ILE A 506 4.64 -24.11 -31.11
CA ILE A 506 4.08 -25.08 -30.18
C ILE A 506 2.64 -24.65 -29.93
N ASN A 507 1.71 -25.60 -30.07
CA ASN A 507 0.31 -25.33 -29.84
C ASN A 507 0.02 -25.11 -28.35
N VAL A 508 -0.76 -24.07 -28.02
CA VAL A 508 -1.11 -23.70 -26.64
C VAL A 508 -1.73 -24.84 -25.82
N TRP A 509 -2.44 -25.79 -26.44
CA TRP A 509 -3.08 -26.92 -25.76
C TRP A 509 -2.10 -27.87 -25.05
N VAL A 510 -0.79 -27.77 -25.30
CA VAL A 510 0.24 -28.47 -24.51
C VAL A 510 0.19 -28.06 -23.03
N GLN A 511 -0.25 -26.84 -22.72
CA GLN A 511 -0.49 -26.40 -21.34
C GLN A 511 -1.62 -27.16 -20.65
N ALA A 512 -2.45 -27.95 -21.34
CA ALA A 512 -3.45 -28.77 -20.66
C ALA A 512 -2.84 -29.69 -19.59
N LEU A 513 -1.59 -30.13 -19.77
CA LEU A 513 -0.92 -30.99 -18.79
C LEU A 513 -0.68 -30.31 -17.42
N PRO A 514 0.02 -29.17 -17.30
CA PRO A 514 0.20 -28.51 -16.01
C PRO A 514 -1.13 -28.12 -15.35
N TYR A 515 -2.12 -27.62 -16.10
CA TYR A 515 -3.44 -27.28 -15.53
C TYR A 515 -4.19 -28.52 -15.00
N CYS A 516 -4.20 -29.64 -15.73
CA CYS A 516 -4.80 -30.88 -15.24
C CYS A 516 -4.10 -31.42 -13.98
N LEU A 517 -2.77 -31.31 -13.92
CA LEU A 517 -2.01 -31.72 -12.73
C LEU A 517 -2.33 -30.84 -11.53
N ILE A 518 -2.45 -29.52 -11.69
CA ILE A 518 -2.91 -28.64 -10.62
C ILE A 518 -4.32 -29.05 -10.14
N ALA A 519 -5.25 -29.34 -11.05
CA ALA A 519 -6.57 -29.85 -10.70
C ALA A 519 -6.51 -31.12 -9.84
N PHE A 520 -5.68 -32.09 -10.22
CA PHE A 520 -5.48 -33.31 -9.42
C PHE A 520 -4.86 -33.01 -8.05
N SER A 521 -3.95 -32.04 -7.99
CA SER A 521 -3.35 -31.59 -6.74
C SER A 521 -4.38 -30.98 -5.78
N GLU A 522 -5.36 -30.24 -6.31
CA GLU A 522 -6.44 -29.61 -5.54
C GLU A 522 -7.38 -30.64 -4.91
N ILE A 523 -7.71 -31.72 -5.63
CA ILE A 523 -8.51 -32.83 -5.08
C ILE A 523 -7.82 -33.42 -3.85
N GLY A 524 -6.48 -33.51 -3.88
CA GLY A 524 -5.67 -34.04 -2.80
C GLY A 524 -5.45 -33.07 -1.64
N ALA A 525 -5.10 -31.82 -1.94
CA ALA A 525 -4.72 -30.81 -0.95
C ALA A 525 -5.90 -29.92 -0.57
N SER A 526 -6.40 -29.08 -1.49
CA SER A 526 -7.40 -28.05 -1.16
C SER A 526 -8.70 -28.62 -0.57
N ILE A 527 -9.25 -29.69 -1.15
CA ILE A 527 -10.47 -30.32 -0.61
C ILE A 527 -10.19 -30.95 0.76
N SER A 528 -9.05 -31.64 0.88
CA SER A 528 -8.69 -32.33 2.12
C SER A 528 -8.36 -31.38 3.26
N THR A 529 -7.85 -30.17 2.99
CA THR A 529 -7.60 -29.17 4.05
C THR A 529 -8.90 -28.58 4.58
N LEU A 530 -9.91 -28.37 3.74
CA LEU A 530 -11.25 -27.98 4.18
C LEU A 530 -11.89 -29.06 5.08
N GLU A 531 -11.81 -30.33 4.65
CA GLU A 531 -12.26 -31.48 5.45
C GLU A 531 -11.53 -31.56 6.79
N PHE A 532 -10.20 -31.39 6.76
CA PHE A 532 -9.35 -31.47 7.96
C PHE A 532 -9.62 -30.32 8.92
N ALA A 533 -9.78 -29.09 8.41
CA ALA A 533 -10.11 -27.92 9.22
C ALA A 533 -11.43 -28.10 9.97
N TYR A 534 -12.46 -28.63 9.32
CA TYR A 534 -13.73 -28.90 9.97
C TYR A 534 -13.64 -30.02 11.00
N SER A 535 -13.03 -31.16 10.63
CA SER A 535 -13.02 -32.37 11.46
C SER A 535 -12.17 -32.22 12.72
N LYS A 536 -11.07 -31.43 12.65
CA LYS A 536 -10.17 -31.24 13.78
C LYS A 536 -10.51 -30.02 14.65
N ALA A 537 -11.27 -29.07 14.14
CA ALA A 537 -11.71 -27.93 14.92
C ALA A 537 -12.62 -28.32 16.09
N PRO A 538 -12.50 -27.65 17.25
CA PRO A 538 -13.52 -27.65 18.30
C PRO A 538 -14.88 -27.20 17.73
N GLU A 539 -15.99 -27.78 18.21
CA GLU A 539 -17.34 -27.43 17.70
C GLU A 539 -17.66 -25.94 17.83
N ASN A 540 -17.07 -25.29 18.83
CA ASN A 540 -17.24 -23.88 19.15
C ASN A 540 -16.19 -22.95 18.51
N MET A 541 -15.30 -23.46 17.64
CA MET A 541 -14.27 -22.68 16.93
C MET A 541 -14.15 -23.02 15.44
N ARG A 542 -15.14 -23.72 14.86
CA ARG A 542 -15.02 -24.20 13.46
C ARG A 542 -14.94 -23.07 12.46
N GLY A 543 -15.62 -21.95 12.69
CA GLY A 543 -15.56 -20.80 11.80
C GLY A 543 -14.17 -20.19 11.78
N LEU A 544 -13.59 -19.97 12.96
CA LEU A 544 -12.25 -19.40 13.09
C LEU A 544 -11.16 -20.33 12.52
N VAL A 545 -11.19 -21.63 12.83
CA VAL A 545 -10.21 -22.59 12.30
C VAL A 545 -10.28 -22.68 10.77
N MET A 546 -11.50 -22.63 10.20
CA MET A 546 -11.68 -22.53 8.75
C MET A 546 -11.12 -21.22 8.19
N GLY A 547 -11.31 -20.11 8.90
CA GLY A 547 -10.70 -18.81 8.58
C GLY A 547 -9.17 -18.88 8.51
N VAL A 548 -8.52 -19.54 9.49
CA VAL A 548 -7.05 -19.72 9.50
C VAL A 548 -6.58 -20.55 8.31
N ASN A 549 -7.32 -21.60 7.93
CA ASN A 549 -7.01 -22.37 6.73
C ASN A 549 -7.03 -21.50 5.46
N LEU A 550 -8.07 -20.68 5.28
CA LEU A 550 -8.20 -19.81 4.11
C LEU A 550 -7.16 -18.67 4.09
N PHE A 551 -6.77 -18.16 5.26
CA PHE A 551 -5.73 -17.15 5.40
C PHE A 551 -4.35 -17.63 4.91
N SER A 552 -4.09 -18.94 4.88
CA SER A 552 -2.83 -19.49 4.33
C SER A 552 -2.59 -19.10 2.86
N ASN A 553 -3.66 -18.79 2.11
CA ASN A 553 -3.56 -18.30 0.73
C ASN A 553 -2.99 -16.87 0.69
N ALA A 554 -3.38 -16.00 1.63
CA ALA A 554 -2.83 -14.64 1.76
C ALA A 554 -1.33 -14.66 2.13
N LEU A 555 -0.91 -15.58 3.02
CA LEU A 555 0.51 -15.78 3.35
C LEU A 555 1.32 -16.27 2.14
N SER A 556 0.74 -17.12 1.30
CA SER A 556 1.40 -17.57 0.07
C SER A 556 1.63 -16.43 -0.92
N ALA A 557 0.69 -15.48 -1.02
CA ALA A 557 0.85 -14.31 -1.88
C ALA A 557 2.04 -13.45 -1.42
N ALA A 558 2.22 -13.28 -0.11
CA ALA A 558 3.39 -12.59 0.46
C ALA A 558 4.72 -13.32 0.14
N ILE A 559 4.75 -14.66 0.26
CA ILE A 559 5.94 -15.44 -0.13
C ILE A 559 6.22 -15.34 -1.63
N GLY A 560 5.16 -15.34 -2.45
CA GLY A 560 5.25 -15.20 -3.90
C GLY A 560 5.93 -13.91 -4.35
N GLN A 561 5.81 -12.82 -3.59
CA GLN A 561 6.49 -11.54 -3.89
C GLN A 561 8.02 -11.69 -3.96
N ALA A 562 8.60 -12.52 -3.09
CA ALA A 562 10.04 -12.78 -3.11
C ALA A 562 10.52 -13.54 -4.36
N LEU A 563 9.61 -14.14 -5.13
CA LEU A 563 9.92 -14.85 -6.38
C LEU A 563 9.61 -14.03 -7.64
N VAL A 564 9.10 -12.80 -7.51
CA VAL A 564 8.76 -11.93 -8.64
C VAL A 564 9.95 -11.68 -9.58
N PRO A 565 11.19 -11.44 -9.11
CA PRO A 565 12.34 -11.28 -10.01
C PRO A 565 12.64 -12.51 -10.87
N LEU A 566 12.16 -13.70 -10.51
CA LEU A 566 12.33 -14.90 -11.33
C LEU A 566 11.30 -15.00 -12.47
N ALA A 567 10.27 -14.15 -12.49
CA ALA A 567 9.19 -14.18 -13.47
C ALA A 567 9.52 -13.48 -14.81
N GLU A 568 10.76 -13.02 -14.99
CA GLU A 568 11.23 -12.38 -16.23
C GLU A 568 12.05 -13.35 -17.10
N ASP A 569 12.19 -13.04 -18.39
CA ASP A 569 13.05 -13.78 -19.29
C ASP A 569 14.53 -13.53 -18.96
N PRO A 570 15.42 -14.55 -18.97
CA PRO A 570 15.18 -15.97 -19.25
C PRO A 570 14.94 -16.81 -17.98
N LEU A 571 14.61 -16.18 -16.85
CA LEU A 571 14.56 -16.78 -15.52
C LEU A 571 13.29 -17.60 -15.23
N LEU A 572 12.27 -17.57 -16.09
CA LEU A 572 11.04 -18.36 -15.89
C LEU A 572 11.27 -19.87 -15.71
N ILE A 573 12.33 -20.44 -16.29
CA ILE A 573 12.71 -21.86 -16.03
C ILE A 573 13.03 -22.03 -14.54
N TRP A 574 13.77 -21.09 -13.95
CA TRP A 574 14.10 -21.08 -12.54
C TRP A 574 12.88 -20.82 -11.66
N ASN A 575 11.96 -19.94 -12.08
CA ASN A 575 10.72 -19.71 -11.35
C ASN A 575 9.92 -21.02 -11.16
N TYR A 576 9.60 -21.70 -12.26
CA TYR A 576 8.89 -22.98 -12.18
C TYR A 576 9.73 -24.08 -11.49
N GLY A 577 11.04 -24.11 -11.74
CA GLY A 577 11.95 -25.09 -11.13
C GLY A 577 12.05 -24.94 -9.61
N VAL A 578 12.25 -23.73 -9.10
CA VAL A 578 12.33 -23.42 -7.66
C VAL A 578 10.99 -23.72 -6.99
N VAL A 579 9.88 -23.30 -7.58
CA VAL A 579 8.54 -23.58 -7.03
C VAL A 579 8.26 -25.09 -7.01
N ALA A 580 8.69 -25.84 -8.03
CA ALA A 580 8.60 -27.30 -8.04
C ALA A 580 9.39 -27.94 -6.88
N ILE A 581 10.63 -27.47 -6.65
CA ILE A 581 11.48 -27.95 -5.56
C ILE A 581 10.84 -27.62 -4.20
N ILE A 582 10.36 -26.38 -4.02
CA ILE A 582 9.68 -25.94 -2.78
C ILE A 582 8.46 -26.82 -2.50
N ALA A 583 7.63 -27.10 -3.51
CA ALA A 583 6.47 -27.96 -3.36
C ALA A 583 6.86 -29.42 -3.03
N ALA A 584 7.89 -29.96 -3.68
CA ALA A 584 8.37 -31.32 -3.43
C ALA A 584 9.00 -31.47 -2.03
N VAL A 585 9.92 -30.58 -1.66
CA VAL A 585 10.55 -30.54 -0.33
C VAL A 585 9.51 -30.25 0.74
N GLY A 586 8.58 -29.33 0.46
CA GLY A 586 7.44 -29.02 1.31
C GLY A 586 6.57 -30.26 1.56
N GLY A 587 6.27 -31.06 0.53
CA GLY A 587 5.55 -32.33 0.68
C GLY A 587 6.29 -33.37 1.52
N VAL A 588 7.60 -33.51 1.33
CA VAL A 588 8.46 -34.38 2.15
C VAL A 588 8.46 -33.92 3.62
N ALA A 589 8.73 -32.65 3.85
CA ALA A 589 8.77 -32.06 5.19
C ALA A 589 7.40 -32.13 5.89
N PHE A 590 6.32 -31.88 5.15
CA PHE A 590 4.95 -32.01 5.64
C PHE A 590 4.68 -33.43 6.15
N TRP A 591 5.01 -34.45 5.36
CA TRP A 591 4.80 -35.85 5.75
C TRP A 591 5.60 -36.22 7.00
N PHE A 592 6.90 -35.89 7.05
CA PHE A 592 7.73 -36.20 8.21
C PHE A 592 7.32 -35.43 9.47
N THR A 593 6.77 -34.23 9.32
CA THR A 593 6.27 -33.43 10.45
C THR A 593 4.99 -34.02 11.04
N TRP A 594 4.10 -34.57 10.19
CA TRP A 594 2.74 -34.93 10.59
C TRP A 594 2.40 -36.43 10.56
N ARG A 595 3.33 -37.32 10.21
CA ARG A 595 3.10 -38.78 10.24
C ARG A 595 2.65 -39.32 11.60
N ASP A 596 3.16 -38.74 12.70
CA ASP A 596 2.80 -39.17 14.06
C ASP A 596 1.38 -38.69 14.42
N LEU A 597 0.96 -37.55 13.86
CA LEU A 597 -0.38 -37.02 13.98
C LEU A 597 -1.37 -37.84 13.13
N ASP A 598 -0.95 -38.24 11.92
CA ASP A 598 -1.69 -39.14 11.03
C ASP A 598 -1.96 -40.51 11.67
N ALA A 599 -0.97 -41.06 12.39
CA ALA A 599 -1.13 -42.31 13.14
C ALA A 599 -2.22 -42.24 14.22
N LYS A 600 -2.55 -41.04 14.70
CA LYS A 600 -3.58 -40.77 15.73
C LYS A 600 -4.88 -40.23 15.14
N GLU A 601 -5.07 -40.33 13.82
CA GLU A 601 -6.22 -39.76 13.13
C GLU A 601 -7.56 -40.24 13.70
N ASP A 602 -7.70 -41.55 13.91
CA ASP A 602 -8.90 -42.16 14.49
C ASP A 602 -9.09 -41.78 15.96
N GLU A 603 -8.02 -41.81 16.77
CA GLU A 603 -8.05 -41.37 18.18
C GLU A 603 -8.57 -39.93 18.30
N MET A 604 -8.06 -39.03 17.46
CA MET A 604 -8.51 -37.64 17.42
C MET A 604 -9.97 -37.49 16.99
N ASN A 605 -10.49 -38.37 16.12
CA ASN A 605 -11.88 -38.34 15.67
C ASN A 605 -12.84 -38.88 16.74
N LEU A 606 -12.35 -39.70 17.66
CA LEU A 606 -13.13 -40.34 18.72
C LEU A 606 -13.11 -39.59 20.07
N ILE A 607 -12.44 -38.43 20.16
CA ILE A 607 -12.45 -37.59 21.37
C ILE A 607 -13.91 -37.26 21.76
N PRO A 608 -14.32 -37.53 23.02
CA PRO A 608 -15.67 -37.24 23.48
C PRO A 608 -16.06 -35.76 23.37
N GLU A 609 -17.36 -35.49 23.28
CA GLU A 609 -17.88 -34.13 23.36
C GLU A 609 -17.66 -33.55 24.76
N SER A 610 -17.27 -32.29 24.84
CA SER A 610 -17.07 -31.59 26.10
C SER A 610 -18.41 -31.16 26.70
N ALA A 611 -18.52 -31.18 28.02
CA ALA A 611 -19.66 -30.64 28.76
C ALA A 611 -19.75 -29.11 28.65
N TYR A 612 -18.64 -28.43 28.31
CA TYR A 612 -18.64 -26.99 28.08
C TYR A 612 -19.41 -26.62 26.80
N LYS A 613 -20.61 -26.04 26.97
CA LYS A 613 -21.47 -25.59 25.87
C LYS A 613 -21.48 -24.08 25.64
N GLY A 614 -20.74 -23.31 26.44
CA GLY A 614 -20.77 -21.84 26.41
C GLY A 614 -22.13 -21.26 26.86
N LYS A 615 -22.08 -20.19 27.68
CA LYS A 615 -23.25 -19.54 28.33
C LYS A 615 -24.06 -20.41 29.32
N GLU A 616 -23.40 -20.93 30.36
CA GLU A 616 -24.07 -21.17 31.65
C GLU A 616 -23.26 -20.46 32.75
N ASN A 617 -23.95 -19.70 33.61
CA ASN A 617 -23.48 -18.79 34.67
C ASN A 617 -23.36 -17.30 34.31
N VAL A 618 -24.38 -16.73 33.68
CA VAL A 618 -24.71 -15.30 33.87
C VAL A 618 -26.02 -15.24 34.69
N PRO A 619 -26.09 -14.49 35.81
CA PRO A 619 -27.29 -14.38 36.64
C PRO A 619 -28.52 -13.97 35.83
N ARG A 620 -29.70 -14.36 36.32
CA ARG A 620 -31.03 -14.26 35.69
C ARG A 620 -31.47 -12.85 35.25
N GLN A 621 -30.66 -11.83 35.50
CA GLN A 621 -30.92 -10.42 35.21
C GLN A 621 -30.46 -10.00 33.80
N ASP A 622 -29.45 -10.66 33.22
CA ASP A 622 -28.94 -10.36 31.87
C ASP A 622 -29.60 -11.19 30.75
N ARG A 623 -30.51 -12.10 31.11
CA ARG A 623 -31.27 -12.90 30.14
C ARG A 623 -32.34 -12.09 29.41
N ASP A 624 -32.81 -11.01 30.03
CA ASP A 624 -33.84 -10.15 29.47
C ASP A 624 -33.23 -9.09 28.54
N ASP A 625 -32.03 -8.57 28.81
CA ASP A 625 -31.35 -7.59 27.95
C ASP A 625 -30.84 -8.18 26.62
N LEU A 626 -30.44 -9.46 26.62
CA LEU A 626 -30.04 -10.20 25.41
C LEU A 626 -31.23 -10.70 24.58
N ALA A 627 -32.39 -10.93 25.20
CA ALA A 627 -33.63 -11.19 24.48
C ALA A 627 -34.18 -9.90 23.83
N VAL A 628 -33.96 -8.74 24.45
CA VAL A 628 -34.35 -7.42 23.92
C VAL A 628 -33.57 -7.07 22.65
N LEU A 629 -32.27 -7.37 22.55
CA LEU A 629 -31.48 -7.15 21.32
C LEU A 629 -31.86 -8.07 20.15
N GLY A 630 -32.22 -9.33 20.43
CA GLY A 630 -32.67 -10.30 19.42
C GLY A 630 -34.09 -10.05 18.90
N LEU A 631 -34.93 -9.37 19.69
CA LEU A 631 -36.29 -8.97 19.32
C LEU A 631 -36.33 -7.56 18.69
N TYR A 632 -35.44 -6.65 19.07
CA TYR A 632 -35.34 -5.30 18.49
C TYR A 632 -35.01 -5.32 16.99
N PHE A 633 -34.15 -6.25 16.56
CA PHE A 633 -33.81 -6.43 15.14
C PHE A 633 -34.88 -7.16 14.32
N ARG A 634 -35.89 -7.78 14.96
CA ARG A 634 -36.91 -8.57 14.25
C ARG A 634 -38.23 -7.86 13.99
N LEU A 635 -38.51 -6.71 14.62
CA LEU A 635 -39.88 -6.14 14.59
C LEU A 635 -40.02 -4.66 14.21
N ASN A 636 -38.96 -3.86 14.06
CA ASN A 636 -39.11 -2.44 13.73
C ASN A 636 -38.44 -2.07 12.41
N ALA A 637 -38.96 -2.65 11.33
CA ALA A 637 -39.03 -1.94 10.06
C ALA A 637 -40.26 -1.03 10.14
N VAL A 638 -40.09 0.26 9.85
CA VAL A 638 -41.15 1.28 9.70
C VAL A 638 -41.64 1.92 11.01
N HIS A 639 -41.22 3.17 11.22
CA HIS A 639 -41.79 4.21 12.10
C HIS A 639 -41.45 4.17 13.61
N ILE A 640 -40.64 5.16 14.05
CA ILE A 640 -41.00 6.23 15.03
C ILE A 640 -39.71 6.91 15.56
N MET A 641 -39.38 8.08 14.99
CA MET A 641 -38.97 9.29 15.75
C MET A 641 -40.12 9.66 16.71
N PRO A 642 -40.03 10.59 17.69
CA PRO A 642 -38.97 11.07 18.60
C PRO A 642 -39.48 11.14 20.07
N ARG A 643 -38.62 11.04 21.10
CA ARG A 643 -38.77 11.61 22.48
C ARG A 643 -37.84 10.92 23.49
N LEU A 644 -36.54 11.19 23.38
CA LEU A 644 -35.55 11.05 24.46
C LEU A 644 -34.79 12.38 24.58
N ARG A 645 -35.55 13.44 24.86
CA ARG A 645 -35.07 14.78 25.25
C ARG A 645 -35.21 14.85 26.77
N ARG A 646 -34.15 15.22 27.49
CA ARG A 646 -34.15 15.71 28.90
C ARG A 646 -34.03 14.69 30.05
N MET A 647 -32.95 13.91 30.06
CA MET A 647 -32.25 13.58 31.32
C MET A 647 -30.76 13.88 31.14
N ALA A 648 -30.49 15.17 30.99
CA ALA A 648 -29.18 15.79 31.08
C ALA A 648 -29.30 16.84 32.20
N ILE A 649 -28.31 16.92 33.08
CA ILE A 649 -27.72 18.13 33.70
C ILE A 649 -27.11 17.78 35.07
N ALA A 650 -25.78 17.98 35.13
CA ALA A 650 -24.91 18.31 36.27
C ALA A 650 -24.75 17.27 37.41
N SER A 651 -23.57 16.84 37.85
CA SER A 651 -22.13 17.12 37.61
C SER A 651 -21.41 16.30 38.73
N VAL A 652 -20.26 15.63 38.60
CA VAL A 652 -18.89 16.16 38.44
C VAL A 652 -17.93 14.96 38.34
N PHE A 653 -17.33 14.75 37.16
CA PHE A 653 -15.90 14.85 36.79
C PHE A 653 -14.96 13.67 37.13
N ALA A 654 -15.06 12.63 36.30
CA ALA A 654 -13.91 11.98 35.65
C ALA A 654 -14.44 11.35 34.35
N GLY A 655 -14.58 12.18 33.31
CA GLY A 655 -15.10 11.74 32.02
C GLY A 655 -14.07 10.87 31.31
N SER A 656 -14.25 9.56 31.36
CA SER A 656 -13.74 8.66 30.32
C SER A 656 -14.49 8.99 29.03
N VAL A 657 -13.82 9.71 28.14
CA VAL A 657 -14.31 10.07 26.81
C VAL A 657 -14.51 8.76 26.03
N ASN A 658 -15.74 8.47 25.59
CA ASN A 658 -15.96 7.47 24.56
C ASN A 658 -15.20 7.94 23.31
N ALA A 659 -14.25 7.14 22.82
CA ALA A 659 -13.56 7.46 21.57
C ALA A 659 -14.60 7.54 20.45
N VAL A 660 -14.73 8.73 19.85
CA VAL A 660 -15.60 8.97 18.69
C VAL A 660 -14.88 8.35 17.50
N SER A 661 -15.54 7.43 16.80
CA SER A 661 -14.90 6.75 15.66
C SER A 661 -14.63 7.75 14.52
N LEU A 662 -13.60 7.53 13.69
CA LEU A 662 -13.33 8.38 12.52
C LEU A 662 -14.55 8.49 11.59
N SER A 663 -15.38 7.44 11.49
CA SER A 663 -16.66 7.46 10.76
C SER A 663 -17.74 8.35 11.36
N GLU A 664 -17.67 8.65 12.66
CA GLU A 664 -18.56 9.62 13.29
C GLU A 664 -18.05 11.04 13.09
N LEU A 665 -16.74 11.29 13.14
CA LEU A 665 -16.16 12.61 12.86
C LEU A 665 -16.25 12.99 11.38
N CYS A 666 -16.00 12.03 10.48
CA CYS A 666 -15.91 12.21 9.03
C CYS A 666 -17.29 12.25 8.34
N THR A 667 -18.12 13.20 8.73
CA THR A 667 -19.43 13.44 8.08
C THR A 667 -19.58 14.91 7.73
N VAL A 668 -20.23 15.18 6.58
CA VAL A 668 -20.48 16.56 6.10
C VAL A 668 -21.12 17.45 7.19
N PRO A 669 -22.14 17.02 7.96
CA PRO A 669 -22.73 17.86 9.01
C PRO A 669 -21.75 18.23 10.13
N ASN A 670 -20.84 17.32 10.50
CA ASN A 670 -19.87 17.58 11.57
C ASN A 670 -18.77 18.53 11.10
N VAL A 671 -18.30 18.37 9.86
CA VAL A 671 -17.37 19.31 9.24
C VAL A 671 -18.03 20.67 9.04
N GLN A 672 -19.28 20.74 8.60
CA GLN A 672 -20.06 21.98 8.51
C GLN A 672 -20.22 22.67 9.87
N ALA A 673 -20.43 21.91 10.94
CA ALA A 673 -20.53 22.46 12.29
C ALA A 673 -19.19 23.02 12.78
N ALA A 674 -18.08 22.32 12.49
CA ALA A 674 -16.73 22.79 12.77
C ALA A 674 -16.43 24.09 12.00
N VAL A 675 -16.74 24.13 10.71
CA VAL A 675 -16.54 25.32 9.84
C VAL A 675 -17.37 26.51 10.29
N LYS A 676 -18.65 26.33 10.65
CA LYS A 676 -19.52 27.42 11.15
C LYS A 676 -19.07 28.04 12.48
N SER A 677 -18.16 27.38 13.20
CA SER A 677 -17.58 27.90 14.43
C SER A 677 -16.36 28.79 14.20
N LEU A 678 -15.86 28.83 12.96
CA LEU A 678 -14.70 29.62 12.56
C LEU A 678 -15.14 31.02 12.17
N ASP A 679 -14.41 32.01 12.68
CA ASP A 679 -14.52 33.42 12.29
C ASP A 679 -13.11 33.86 11.90
N ILE A 680 -12.84 33.88 10.60
CA ILE A 680 -11.53 34.23 10.03
C ILE A 680 -11.70 35.51 9.24
N LEU A 681 -11.01 36.55 9.69
CA LEU A 681 -11.13 37.88 9.09
C LEU A 681 -10.73 37.83 7.61
N GLY A 682 -11.65 38.23 6.73
CA GLY A 682 -11.40 38.33 5.29
C GLY A 682 -11.62 37.05 4.48
N ILE A 683 -11.99 35.94 5.13
CA ILE A 683 -12.28 34.65 4.48
C ILE A 683 -13.73 34.26 4.74
N ASP A 684 -14.52 34.16 3.67
CA ASP A 684 -15.90 33.70 3.68
C ASP A 684 -15.94 32.21 3.31
N LEU A 685 -16.04 31.33 4.31
CA LEU A 685 -16.09 29.87 4.12
C LEU A 685 -17.46 29.43 3.56
N ASP A 686 -17.45 28.71 2.42
CA ASP A 686 -18.67 28.15 1.86
C ASP A 686 -19.00 26.79 2.49
N ALA A 687 -19.85 26.82 3.51
CA ALA A 687 -20.31 25.59 4.15
C ALA A 687 -21.11 24.66 3.19
N SER A 688 -21.59 25.17 2.06
CA SER A 688 -22.37 24.39 1.08
C SER A 688 -21.49 23.56 0.14
N SER A 689 -20.21 23.90 -0.02
CA SER A 689 -19.25 23.18 -0.87
C SER A 689 -18.53 22.01 -0.18
N ILE A 690 -18.76 21.84 1.14
CA ILE A 690 -18.07 20.83 1.95
C ILE A 690 -18.40 19.40 1.50
N THR A 691 -17.36 18.61 1.22
CA THR A 691 -17.44 17.15 1.14
C THR A 691 -16.53 16.51 2.20
N ALA A 692 -16.91 15.33 2.69
CA ALA A 692 -16.13 14.57 3.66
C ALA A 692 -16.32 13.07 3.44
N GLY A 693 -15.25 12.29 3.44
CA GLY A 693 -15.31 10.84 3.27
C GLY A 693 -14.04 10.13 3.71
N ILE A 694 -14.16 8.88 4.17
CA ILE A 694 -13.00 8.08 4.58
C ILE A 694 -12.24 7.63 3.32
N ALA A 695 -10.93 7.81 3.34
CA ALA A 695 -9.98 7.42 2.30
C ALA A 695 -8.80 6.66 2.92
N ASN A 696 -8.04 5.94 2.09
CA ASN A 696 -6.84 5.21 2.52
C ASN A 696 -5.64 5.68 1.71
N SER A 697 -4.52 6.02 2.37
CA SER A 697 -3.26 6.28 1.68
C SER A 697 -2.54 4.95 1.45
N SER A 698 -2.29 4.60 0.19
CA SER A 698 -1.33 3.53 -0.16
C SER A 698 -0.07 4.21 -0.67
N SER A 699 1.09 3.89 -0.09
CA SER A 699 2.38 4.44 -0.51
C SER A 699 2.69 4.07 -1.96
N GLY A 700 2.81 5.09 -2.82
CA GLY A 700 3.37 4.99 -4.17
C GLY A 700 2.67 5.81 -5.26
N GLY A 701 2.98 7.12 -5.35
CA GLY A 701 2.67 7.97 -6.51
C GLY A 701 2.41 9.44 -6.15
N GLY A 702 3.46 10.27 -6.16
CA GLY A 702 3.49 11.61 -5.54
C GLY A 702 2.71 12.73 -6.24
N GLY A 703 2.26 13.68 -5.42
CA GLY A 703 2.32 15.11 -5.76
C GLY A 703 3.76 15.57 -5.50
N GLY A 704 4.32 16.32 -6.44
CA GLY A 704 5.74 16.61 -6.53
C GLY A 704 6.28 17.44 -5.37
N GLY A 705 7.11 16.81 -4.53
CA GLY A 705 8.21 17.46 -3.84
C GLY A 705 9.46 16.73 -4.30
N MET A 706 10.37 17.43 -4.98
CA MET A 706 11.65 16.87 -5.45
C MET A 706 12.55 16.59 -4.25
N ALA A 707 12.25 15.61 -3.39
CA ALA A 707 13.16 15.14 -2.35
C ALA A 707 12.85 13.72 -1.91
N MET A 708 12.33 12.83 -2.77
CA MET A 708 12.21 11.39 -2.45
C MET A 708 12.28 10.51 -3.68
N GLN A 709 13.36 10.60 -4.45
CA GLN A 709 13.62 9.65 -5.54
C GLN A 709 14.51 8.46 -5.14
N LYS A 710 15.09 8.44 -3.92
CA LYS A 710 15.92 7.31 -3.44
C LYS A 710 15.39 6.55 -2.23
N ARG A 711 14.10 6.68 -1.88
CA ARG A 711 13.43 5.76 -0.95
C ARG A 711 12.91 4.48 -1.64
N GLN A 712 13.39 4.18 -2.85
CA GLN A 712 13.01 3.00 -3.64
C GLN A 712 14.04 1.85 -3.60
N GLU A 713 15.25 2.04 -3.05
CA GLU A 713 16.26 0.97 -2.97
C GLU A 713 16.85 0.71 -1.58
N MET A 714 16.63 1.55 -0.55
CA MET A 714 17.23 1.28 0.77
C MET A 714 16.45 1.85 1.97
N SER A 715 15.13 1.67 2.06
CA SER A 715 14.47 1.71 3.37
C SER A 715 13.46 0.56 3.54
N GLN A 716 13.92 -0.44 4.29
CA GLN A 716 13.14 -1.54 4.81
C GLN A 716 12.41 -1.07 6.09
N TYR A 717 11.48 -0.11 5.96
CA TYR A 717 10.62 0.32 7.06
C TYR A 717 9.17 0.53 6.57
N ASN A 718 8.26 -0.34 7.07
CA ASN A 718 6.79 -0.33 7.02
C ASN A 718 6.06 0.48 5.91
N SER A 719 5.52 -0.21 4.90
CA SER A 719 4.44 0.33 4.05
C SER A 719 3.08 0.20 4.78
N GLU A 720 2.85 1.06 5.77
CA GLU A 720 1.56 1.17 6.45
C GLU A 720 0.54 1.90 5.57
N SER A 721 -0.66 1.32 5.40
CA SER A 721 -1.79 2.03 4.79
C SER A 721 -2.54 2.82 5.86
N TYR A 722 -2.62 4.15 5.75
CA TYR A 722 -3.32 4.97 6.73
C TYR A 722 -4.78 5.19 6.33
N ILE A 723 -5.69 5.02 7.29
CA ILE A 723 -7.11 5.38 7.13
C ILE A 723 -7.27 6.81 7.62
N TYR A 724 -7.82 7.69 6.77
CA TYR A 724 -7.99 9.11 7.09
C TYR A 724 -9.34 9.65 6.57
N CYS A 725 -9.81 10.76 7.12
CA CYS A 725 -10.94 11.51 6.60
C CYS A 725 -10.44 12.52 5.56
N ASN A 726 -10.83 12.33 4.31
CA ASN A 726 -10.61 13.27 3.22
C ASN A 726 -11.73 14.32 3.22
N VAL A 727 -11.37 15.61 3.32
CA VAL A 727 -12.31 16.73 3.36
C VAL A 727 -11.96 17.72 2.26
N SER A 728 -12.94 18.06 1.41
CA SER A 728 -12.81 19.16 0.45
C SER A 728 -13.77 20.29 0.81
N MET A 729 -13.35 21.54 0.61
CA MET A 729 -14.20 22.72 0.78
C MET A 729 -13.68 23.90 -0.03
N THR A 730 -14.46 24.97 -0.12
CA THR A 730 -14.07 26.20 -0.81
C THR A 730 -14.28 27.43 0.08
N TYR A 731 -13.53 28.49 -0.20
CA TYR A 731 -13.73 29.81 0.39
C TYR A 731 -13.63 30.91 -0.66
N ALA A 732 -14.22 32.07 -0.33
CA ALA A 732 -14.08 33.30 -1.08
C ALA A 732 -13.43 34.37 -0.18
N HIS A 733 -12.74 35.35 -0.77
CA HIS A 733 -12.29 36.51 -0.01
C HIS A 733 -13.43 37.50 0.17
N THR A 734 -13.61 38.04 1.38
CA THR A 734 -14.74 38.93 1.67
C THR A 734 -14.76 40.14 0.72
N GLY A 735 -15.82 40.26 -0.07
CA GLY A 735 -15.99 41.34 -1.04
C GLY A 735 -15.28 41.13 -2.38
N ARG A 736 -14.71 39.95 -2.63
CA ARG A 736 -14.21 39.51 -3.94
C ARG A 736 -15.15 38.46 -4.55
N ASP A 737 -15.10 38.30 -5.86
CA ASP A 737 -15.85 37.30 -6.63
C ASP A 737 -14.88 36.18 -7.05
N ASP A 738 -14.30 35.49 -6.07
CA ASP A 738 -13.32 34.42 -6.25
C ASP A 738 -13.68 33.17 -5.42
N GLU A 739 -13.13 32.02 -5.82
CA GLU A 739 -13.36 30.74 -5.16
C GLU A 739 -12.05 29.95 -5.10
N VAL A 740 -11.63 29.56 -3.89
CA VAL A 740 -10.39 28.82 -3.65
C VAL A 740 -10.70 27.48 -3.01
N ALA A 741 -10.28 26.39 -3.68
CA ALA A 741 -10.46 25.02 -3.20
C ALA A 741 -9.40 24.62 -2.16
N LEU A 742 -9.84 23.89 -1.14
CA LEU A 742 -9.01 23.33 -0.07
C LEU A 742 -9.27 21.82 0.05
N LEU A 743 -8.20 21.07 0.32
CA LEU A 743 -8.22 19.63 0.56
C LEU A 743 -7.50 19.35 1.89
N TYR A 744 -8.12 18.58 2.79
CA TYR A 744 -7.52 18.17 4.05
C TYR A 744 -7.60 16.65 4.26
N ALA A 745 -6.57 16.09 4.88
CA ALA A 745 -6.52 14.70 5.31
C ALA A 745 -6.39 14.62 6.83
N PHE A 746 -7.43 14.14 7.53
CA PHE A 746 -7.42 13.96 8.99
C PHE A 746 -7.21 12.48 9.35
N PRO A 747 -6.09 12.07 9.96
CA PRO A 747 -5.84 10.67 10.30
C PRO A 747 -6.89 10.10 11.27
N ASN A 748 -6.94 8.78 11.41
CA ASN A 748 -7.74 8.16 12.45
C ASN A 748 -7.36 8.72 13.83
N GLN A 749 -8.32 8.84 14.75
CA GLN A 749 -8.09 9.40 16.09
C GLN A 749 -7.02 8.60 16.87
N SER A 750 -6.86 7.30 16.58
CA SER A 750 -5.80 6.46 17.17
C SER A 750 -4.39 6.81 16.67
N ASP A 751 -4.30 7.39 15.47
CA ASP A 751 -3.05 7.63 14.76
C ASP A 751 -2.67 9.12 14.85
N PHE A 752 -3.63 10.00 15.18
CA PHE A 752 -3.42 11.44 15.34
C PHE A 752 -2.59 11.77 16.58
N THR A 753 -1.46 12.45 16.40
CA THR A 753 -0.52 12.82 17.47
C THR A 753 -0.46 14.33 17.73
N ASN A 754 -1.57 15.06 17.55
CA ASN A 754 -1.64 16.52 17.68
C ASN A 754 -0.67 17.28 16.75
N ARG A 755 -0.55 16.81 15.49
CA ARG A 755 0.31 17.41 14.47
C ARG A 755 -0.47 17.86 13.24
N PHE A 756 0.00 18.92 12.60
CA PHE A 756 -0.46 19.41 11.31
C PHE A 756 0.75 19.47 10.37
N TYR A 757 0.59 19.03 9.13
CA TYR A 757 1.68 18.89 8.16
C TYR A 757 1.34 19.60 6.86
N VAL A 758 2.33 20.32 6.33
CA VAL A 758 2.27 21.04 5.06
C VAL A 758 3.40 20.53 4.16
N ALA A 759 3.04 20.08 2.96
CA ALA A 759 4.01 19.69 1.93
C ALA A 759 4.32 20.87 1.01
N GLY A 760 5.59 20.99 0.63
CA GLY A 760 6.01 21.86 -0.46
C GLY A 760 5.81 21.24 -1.84
N GLY A 761 5.74 22.10 -2.85
CA GLY A 761 5.66 21.77 -4.25
C GLY A 761 7.02 21.62 -4.95
N GLY A 762 7.04 21.86 -6.26
CA GLY A 762 8.22 21.81 -7.10
C GLY A 762 8.03 22.54 -8.44
N GLY A 763 9.07 23.22 -8.90
CA GLY A 763 8.99 24.08 -10.09
C GLY A 763 7.93 25.17 -9.90
N TYR A 764 6.97 25.26 -10.81
CA TYR A 764 5.84 26.19 -10.74
C TYR A 764 4.55 25.56 -10.17
N SER A 765 4.65 24.42 -9.47
CA SER A 765 3.48 23.69 -8.95
C SER A 765 3.52 23.58 -7.44
N LEU A 766 2.39 23.86 -6.76
CA LEU A 766 2.19 23.55 -5.35
C LEU A 766 1.97 22.03 -5.15
N SER A 767 2.09 21.55 -3.91
CA SER A 767 1.68 20.18 -3.57
C SER A 767 0.16 19.99 -3.78
N SER A 768 -0.21 18.93 -4.51
CA SER A 768 -1.60 18.53 -4.71
C SER A 768 -2.09 17.46 -3.72
N SER A 769 -1.22 17.01 -2.81
CA SER A 769 -1.54 15.94 -1.85
C SER A 769 -1.55 16.43 -0.40
N ALA A 770 -2.65 16.11 0.29
CA ALA A 770 -2.79 16.35 1.72
C ALA A 770 -2.28 15.19 2.61
N THR A 771 -1.78 14.09 2.02
CA THR A 771 -1.54 12.84 2.79
C THR A 771 -0.12 12.69 3.35
N GLY A 772 0.81 13.60 3.05
CA GLY A 772 2.22 13.48 3.46
C GLY A 772 2.44 13.43 4.98
N GLY A 773 1.48 13.96 5.76
CA GLY A 773 1.54 13.96 7.22
C GLY A 773 1.11 12.66 7.90
N LEU A 774 0.47 11.73 7.16
CA LEU A 774 -0.20 10.58 7.78
C LEU A 774 0.79 9.62 8.46
N GLU A 775 1.97 9.43 7.90
CA GLU A 775 3.03 8.60 8.51
C GLU A 775 3.57 9.18 9.83
N TYR A 776 3.39 10.49 10.05
CA TYR A 776 3.80 11.19 11.25
C TYR A 776 2.65 11.40 12.23
N GLY A 777 1.47 10.83 11.99
CA GLY A 777 0.27 11.07 12.79
C GLY A 777 -0.28 12.49 12.69
N ALA A 778 0.01 13.19 11.58
CA ALA A 778 -0.39 14.57 11.36
C ALA A 778 -1.61 14.67 10.43
N ALA A 779 -2.49 15.64 10.70
CA ALA A 779 -3.44 16.12 9.71
C ALA A 779 -2.69 16.90 8.62
N GLY A 780 -3.05 16.77 7.36
CA GLY A 780 -2.39 17.48 6.26
C GLY A 780 -3.36 18.31 5.40
N GLY A 781 -2.82 19.25 4.63
CA GLY A 781 -3.59 20.12 3.74
C GLY A 781 -2.97 20.29 2.35
N ALA A 782 -3.80 20.57 1.35
CA ALA A 782 -3.43 21.04 0.01
C ALA A 782 -4.45 22.07 -0.50
N THR A 783 -4.06 22.90 -1.48
CA THR A 783 -4.87 24.03 -1.96
C THR A 783 -4.87 24.14 -3.48
N GLY A 784 -6.03 24.52 -4.05
CA GLY A 784 -6.19 24.81 -5.48
C GLY A 784 -5.72 26.21 -5.86
N ALA A 785 -5.35 27.05 -4.88
CA ALA A 785 -4.78 28.38 -5.05
C ALA A 785 -5.61 29.38 -5.89
N GLY A 786 -6.89 29.09 -6.15
CA GLY A 786 -7.79 29.90 -6.96
C GLY A 786 -7.61 29.75 -8.48
N TYR A 787 -6.60 29.00 -8.93
CA TYR A 787 -6.33 28.76 -10.36
C TYR A 787 -6.32 27.27 -10.76
N GLY A 788 -6.70 26.37 -9.85
CA GLY A 788 -6.87 24.94 -10.14
C GLY A 788 -5.61 24.10 -9.93
N SER A 789 -4.77 24.45 -8.95
CA SER A 789 -3.53 23.71 -8.66
C SER A 789 -3.78 22.23 -8.30
N LEU A 790 -4.91 21.91 -7.64
CA LEU A 790 -5.33 20.53 -7.37
C LEU A 790 -5.69 19.73 -8.62
N ASP A 791 -6.04 20.42 -9.72
CA ASP A 791 -6.42 19.81 -11.00
C ASP A 791 -5.23 19.68 -11.96
N GLY A 792 -4.01 19.97 -11.48
CA GLY A 792 -2.77 19.87 -12.24
C GLY A 792 -2.40 21.12 -13.04
N THR A 793 -3.07 22.26 -12.81
CA THR A 793 -2.66 23.56 -13.38
C THR A 793 -1.44 24.08 -12.63
N SER A 794 -0.38 24.43 -13.36
CA SER A 794 0.83 25.02 -12.80
C SER A 794 0.78 26.55 -12.89
N TYR A 795 1.53 27.26 -12.06
CA TYR A 795 1.47 28.73 -12.00
C TYR A 795 1.92 29.40 -13.31
N ASP A 796 2.88 28.81 -14.02
CA ASP A 796 3.35 29.26 -15.34
C ASP A 796 2.28 29.17 -16.44
N ASP A 797 1.21 28.39 -16.26
CA ASP A 797 0.05 28.35 -17.15
C ASP A 797 -0.85 29.58 -17.00
N VAL A 798 -0.79 30.26 -15.84
CA VAL A 798 -1.76 31.27 -15.41
C VAL A 798 -1.13 32.58 -14.94
N VAL A 799 0.19 32.71 -15.01
CA VAL A 799 0.93 33.92 -14.62
C VAL A 799 0.52 35.16 -15.42
N LEU A 800 0.10 34.99 -16.68
CA LEU A 800 -0.39 36.06 -17.54
C LEU A 800 -1.88 35.87 -17.87
N TYR A 801 -2.60 36.98 -17.94
CA TYR A 801 -3.87 37.04 -18.67
C TYR A 801 -3.60 37.06 -20.18
N GLY A 802 -4.58 36.63 -20.99
CA GLY A 802 -4.47 36.63 -22.46
C GLY A 802 -4.23 37.99 -23.12
N ASN A 803 -4.16 39.08 -22.34
CA ASN A 803 -3.76 40.42 -22.78
C ASN A 803 -2.29 40.77 -22.45
N GLY A 804 -1.52 39.83 -21.90
CA GLY A 804 -0.11 40.03 -21.49
C GLY A 804 0.09 40.75 -20.16
N SER A 805 -0.97 40.98 -19.37
CA SER A 805 -0.84 41.53 -18.01
C SER A 805 -0.70 40.41 -16.98
N ILE A 806 0.04 40.67 -15.90
CA ILE A 806 0.28 39.69 -14.84
C ILE A 806 -1.01 39.41 -14.08
N ASN A 807 -1.30 38.13 -13.87
CA ASN A 807 -2.30 37.66 -12.93
C ASN A 807 -1.74 37.73 -11.50
N TRP A 808 -1.90 38.89 -10.88
CA TRP A 808 -1.40 39.13 -9.53
C TRP A 808 -2.06 38.23 -8.48
N ASP A 809 -3.33 37.86 -8.66
CA ASP A 809 -4.00 36.94 -7.75
C ASP A 809 -3.33 35.56 -7.75
N ALA A 810 -3.11 34.95 -8.92
CA ALA A 810 -2.37 33.71 -9.02
C ALA A 810 -0.92 33.83 -8.49
N THR A 811 -0.29 34.98 -8.72
CA THR A 811 1.08 35.27 -8.27
C THR A 811 1.20 35.31 -6.75
N TYR A 812 0.29 36.00 -6.06
CA TYR A 812 0.28 36.04 -4.60
C TYR A 812 -0.09 34.68 -4.00
N MET A 813 -1.07 34.00 -4.61
CA MET A 813 -1.50 32.66 -4.19
C MET A 813 -0.34 31.65 -4.27
N PHE A 814 0.43 31.64 -5.36
CA PHE A 814 1.62 30.78 -5.50
C PHE A 814 2.79 31.24 -4.61
N GLY A 815 3.02 32.55 -4.49
CA GLY A 815 4.20 33.08 -3.81
C GLY A 815 4.21 32.81 -2.29
N TYR A 816 3.08 33.01 -1.62
CA TYR A 816 2.97 32.84 -0.16
C TYR A 816 1.55 32.65 0.38
N GLN A 817 0.53 33.18 -0.30
CA GLN A 817 -0.79 33.40 0.27
C GLN A 817 -1.59 32.09 0.40
N ALA A 818 -1.60 31.23 -0.62
CA ALA A 818 -2.45 30.04 -0.61
C ALA A 818 -2.08 29.03 0.50
N LEU A 819 -0.78 28.81 0.72
CA LEU A 819 -0.30 27.92 1.80
C LEU A 819 -0.56 28.50 3.18
N GLY A 820 -0.40 29.82 3.35
CA GLY A 820 -0.71 30.50 4.59
C GLY A 820 -2.20 30.45 4.93
N GLU A 821 -3.06 30.76 3.95
CA GLU A 821 -4.52 30.72 4.09
C GLU A 821 -5.04 29.30 4.37
N MET A 822 -4.52 28.31 3.66
CA MET A 822 -4.79 26.90 3.95
C MET A 822 -4.38 26.54 5.39
N THR A 823 -3.29 27.09 5.91
CA THR A 823 -2.81 26.78 7.25
C THR A 823 -3.67 27.43 8.33
N ILE A 824 -4.04 28.72 8.19
CA ILE A 824 -4.92 29.42 9.15
C ILE A 824 -6.35 28.89 9.15
N VAL A 825 -6.81 28.27 8.04
CA VAL A 825 -8.09 27.55 8.00
C VAL A 825 -7.94 26.15 8.61
N GLY A 826 -6.90 25.41 8.22
CA GLY A 826 -6.69 24.01 8.58
C GLY A 826 -6.42 23.79 10.07
N LYS A 827 -5.65 24.66 10.73
CA LYS A 827 -5.31 24.54 12.16
C LYS A 827 -6.54 24.63 13.09
N PRO A 828 -7.37 25.68 13.03
CA PRO A 828 -8.56 25.75 13.87
C PRO A 828 -9.61 24.71 13.45
N LEU A 829 -9.71 24.36 12.16
CA LEU A 829 -10.55 23.27 11.70
C LEU A 829 -10.13 21.93 12.31
N THR A 830 -8.83 21.62 12.37
CA THR A 830 -8.28 20.41 13.00
C THR A 830 -8.66 20.35 14.49
N LYS A 831 -8.50 21.48 15.20
CA LYS A 831 -8.89 21.59 16.61
C LYS A 831 -10.39 21.35 16.81
N ALA A 832 -11.23 21.92 15.94
CA ALA A 832 -12.67 21.72 15.99
C ALA A 832 -13.07 20.27 15.62
N PHE A 833 -12.44 19.68 14.60
CA PHE A 833 -12.71 18.33 14.12
C PHE A 833 -12.45 17.27 15.20
N TYR A 834 -11.31 17.35 15.91
CA TYR A 834 -10.99 16.42 17.00
C TYR A 834 -11.49 16.88 18.38
N SER A 835 -12.25 17.99 18.46
CA SER A 835 -12.72 18.57 19.72
C SER A 835 -11.58 18.80 20.73
N MET A 836 -10.44 19.31 20.25
CA MET A 836 -9.26 19.60 21.07
C MET A 836 -9.57 20.69 22.10
N ALA A 837 -9.11 20.50 23.34
CA ALA A 837 -9.20 21.56 24.35
C ALA A 837 -8.33 22.76 23.94
N ASN A 838 -8.76 23.98 24.28
CA ASN A 838 -8.00 25.20 23.95
C ASN A 838 -6.57 25.20 24.54
N SER A 839 -6.32 24.43 25.60
CA SER A 839 -5.00 24.25 26.21
C SER A 839 -4.10 23.23 25.51
N THR A 840 -4.62 22.43 24.57
CA THR A 840 -3.84 21.41 23.85
C THR A 840 -3.13 22.06 22.67
N LYS A 841 -1.79 21.91 22.61
CA LYS A 841 -0.97 22.39 21.49
C LYS A 841 -1.18 21.48 20.27
N LEU A 842 -1.30 22.11 19.09
CA LEU A 842 -1.28 21.46 17.78
C LEU A 842 0.03 21.89 17.12
N TYR A 843 0.98 20.97 16.96
CA TYR A 843 2.27 21.26 16.34
C TYR A 843 2.14 21.35 14.82
N THR A 844 2.77 22.33 14.18
CA THR A 844 2.64 22.57 12.73
C THR A 844 4.00 22.43 12.05
N TYR A 845 4.10 21.50 11.09
CA TYR A 845 5.33 21.15 10.39
C TYR A 845 5.24 21.41 8.89
N TYR A 846 6.37 21.79 8.29
CA TYR A 846 6.54 21.97 6.86
C TYR A 846 7.74 21.17 6.34
N GLU A 847 7.61 20.57 5.15
CA GLU A 847 8.74 19.96 4.43
C GLU A 847 8.65 20.17 2.92
N GLY A 848 9.75 20.61 2.30
CA GLY A 848 9.87 20.75 0.85
C GLY A 848 11.32 20.96 0.39
N CYS A 849 11.59 20.71 -0.90
CA CYS A 849 12.88 20.95 -1.53
C CYS A 849 12.72 21.67 -2.88
N SER A 850 13.75 22.38 -3.36
CA SER A 850 13.68 23.18 -4.59
C SER A 850 12.72 24.38 -4.44
N ASP A 851 11.70 24.53 -5.29
CA ASP A 851 10.63 25.52 -5.03
C ASP A 851 9.88 25.23 -3.73
N GLY A 852 9.67 23.96 -3.37
CA GLY A 852 9.17 23.60 -2.04
C GLY A 852 10.10 24.07 -0.90
N GLY A 853 11.40 24.22 -1.15
CA GLY A 853 12.31 24.86 -0.20
C GLY A 853 12.06 26.38 -0.10
N ARG A 854 11.84 27.05 -1.25
CA ARG A 854 11.47 28.47 -1.31
C ARG A 854 10.13 28.72 -0.62
N GLU A 855 9.11 27.93 -0.92
CA GLU A 855 7.80 27.98 -0.27
C GLU A 855 7.92 27.89 1.25
N GLY A 856 8.69 26.93 1.78
CA GLY A 856 8.92 26.79 3.22
C GLY A 856 9.57 28.04 3.83
N MET A 857 10.56 28.60 3.15
CA MET A 857 11.20 29.85 3.56
C MET A 857 10.26 31.05 3.44
N SER A 858 9.34 31.03 2.48
CA SER A 858 8.31 32.05 2.28
C SER A 858 7.31 32.03 3.43
N GLN A 859 6.91 30.83 3.88
CA GLN A 859 6.10 30.64 5.07
C GLN A 859 6.81 31.12 6.35
N VAL A 860 8.10 30.79 6.53
CA VAL A 860 8.89 31.28 7.68
C VAL A 860 8.96 32.81 7.73
N GLN A 861 9.08 33.47 6.58
CA GLN A 861 9.20 34.93 6.49
C GLN A 861 7.87 35.67 6.72
N ARG A 862 6.72 35.06 6.37
CA ARG A 862 5.42 35.76 6.28
C ARG A 862 4.33 35.24 7.19
N TRP A 863 4.45 33.98 7.59
CA TRP A 863 3.48 33.22 8.40
C TRP A 863 4.22 32.46 9.51
N GLY A 864 5.36 32.99 9.98
CA GLY A 864 6.27 32.26 10.86
C GLY A 864 5.61 31.80 12.17
N GLU A 865 4.65 32.57 12.68
CA GLU A 865 3.83 32.23 13.85
C GLU A 865 2.94 31.01 13.66
N GLU A 866 2.71 30.59 12.42
CA GLU A 866 1.88 29.44 12.11
C GLU A 866 2.64 28.12 12.22
N TYR A 867 3.98 28.11 12.18
CA TYR A 867 4.81 26.91 12.08
C TYR A 867 5.72 26.71 13.30
N ASP A 868 5.80 25.47 13.79
CA ASP A 868 6.72 25.06 14.87
C ASP A 868 8.03 24.47 14.31
N GLY A 869 7.98 23.81 13.14
CA GLY A 869 9.15 23.19 12.51
C GLY A 869 9.11 23.25 10.99
N VAL A 870 10.21 23.68 10.36
CA VAL A 870 10.31 23.83 8.89
C VAL A 870 11.58 23.15 8.38
N ILE A 871 11.41 22.27 7.39
CA ILE A 871 12.49 21.61 6.66
C ILE A 871 12.55 22.19 5.25
N ALA A 872 13.64 22.90 4.93
CA ALA A 872 13.85 23.57 3.65
C ALA A 872 15.08 23.00 2.94
N GLY A 873 14.86 22.15 1.94
CA GLY A 873 15.91 21.58 1.10
C GLY A 873 16.18 22.44 -0.15
N ALA A 874 17.45 22.59 -0.52
CA ALA A 874 17.91 23.31 -1.72
C ALA A 874 17.00 24.48 -2.18
N PRO A 875 16.74 25.50 -1.32
CA PRO A 875 15.66 26.45 -1.60
C PRO A 875 15.98 27.34 -2.79
N ALA A 876 15.04 27.46 -3.72
CA ALA A 876 15.11 28.39 -4.85
C ALA A 876 14.89 29.85 -4.42
N PHE A 877 15.77 30.35 -3.55
CA PHE A 877 15.83 31.74 -3.13
C PHE A 877 16.00 32.68 -4.32
N ARG A 878 15.81 33.99 -4.09
CA ARG A 878 16.11 35.03 -5.09
C ARG A 878 15.49 34.70 -6.43
N PHE A 879 14.20 34.35 -6.43
CA PHE A 879 13.58 33.61 -7.52
C PHE A 879 13.89 34.21 -8.91
N GLY A 880 13.82 35.54 -9.05
CA GLY A 880 14.17 36.22 -10.30
C GLY A 880 15.65 36.14 -10.70
N GLN A 881 16.57 36.07 -9.76
CA GLN A 881 17.98 35.80 -10.03
C GLN A 881 18.20 34.32 -10.34
N GLN A 882 17.65 33.42 -9.53
CA GLN A 882 17.82 31.98 -9.68
C GLN A 882 17.29 31.48 -11.03
N GLN A 883 16.06 31.88 -11.42
CA GLN A 883 15.49 31.44 -12.68
C GLN A 883 16.28 31.98 -13.89
N VAL A 884 16.73 33.24 -13.86
CA VAL A 884 17.57 33.79 -14.93
C VAL A 884 18.95 33.12 -14.97
N ASN A 885 19.46 32.61 -13.83
CA ASN A 885 20.74 31.92 -13.77
C ASN A 885 20.76 30.64 -14.63
N HIS A 886 19.62 29.99 -14.84
CA HIS A 886 19.52 28.83 -15.74
C HIS A 886 19.79 29.19 -17.22
N VAL A 887 19.81 30.47 -17.59
CA VAL A 887 20.20 30.95 -18.93
C VAL A 887 21.71 31.26 -19.00
N PHE A 888 22.41 31.31 -17.86
CA PHE A 888 23.79 31.79 -17.81
C PHE A 888 24.76 30.92 -18.60
N SER A 889 24.67 29.59 -18.49
CA SER A 889 25.54 28.68 -19.23
C SER A 889 25.40 28.83 -20.75
N SER A 890 24.18 28.82 -21.26
CA SER A 890 23.91 29.05 -22.68
C SER A 890 24.38 30.44 -23.13
N ALA A 891 24.31 31.44 -22.26
CA ALA A 891 24.86 32.78 -22.53
C ALA A 891 26.39 32.79 -22.57
N VAL A 892 27.09 31.95 -21.79
CA VAL A 892 28.54 31.76 -21.87
C VAL A 892 28.92 31.18 -23.23
N GLU A 893 28.27 30.08 -23.64
CA GLU A 893 28.47 29.43 -24.94
C GLU A 893 28.22 30.42 -26.09
N HIS A 894 27.11 31.14 -26.03
CA HIS A 894 26.74 32.14 -27.04
C HIS A 894 27.72 33.31 -27.11
N THR A 895 28.12 33.88 -25.97
CA THR A 895 29.05 35.02 -25.93
C THR A 895 30.45 34.63 -26.42
N MET A 896 30.85 33.37 -26.22
CA MET A 896 32.11 32.83 -26.71
C MET A 896 32.05 32.38 -28.17
N ASP A 897 30.86 32.28 -28.77
CA ASP A 897 30.62 31.62 -30.06
C ASP A 897 31.25 30.21 -30.09
N TYR A 898 31.10 29.49 -28.98
CA TYR A 898 31.70 28.18 -28.77
C TYR A 898 30.75 27.25 -28.01
N PHE A 899 30.35 26.17 -28.67
CA PHE A 899 29.43 25.16 -28.16
C PHE A 899 30.23 23.86 -27.95
N PRO A 900 30.71 23.58 -26.73
CA PRO A 900 31.54 22.42 -26.45
C PRO A 900 30.78 21.11 -26.67
N GLU A 901 31.50 20.04 -27.00
CA GLU A 901 30.93 18.70 -27.00
C GLU A 901 30.53 18.30 -25.56
N PRO A 902 29.30 17.82 -25.30
CA PRO A 902 28.89 17.43 -23.94
C PRO A 902 29.84 16.43 -23.28
N CYS A 903 30.41 15.50 -24.06
CA CYS A 903 31.41 14.53 -23.58
C CYS A 903 32.70 15.21 -23.07
N ALA A 904 33.09 16.34 -23.65
CA ALA A 904 34.25 17.11 -23.18
C ALA A 904 33.98 17.75 -21.82
N LEU A 905 32.76 18.29 -21.62
CA LEU A 905 32.35 18.85 -20.33
C LEU A 905 32.21 17.77 -19.26
N GLU A 906 31.62 16.62 -19.60
CA GLU A 906 31.56 15.45 -18.71
C GLU A 906 32.97 15.00 -18.31
N LYS A 907 33.91 14.95 -19.27
CA LYS A 907 35.31 14.64 -18.99
C LYS A 907 35.94 15.63 -18.02
N ILE A 908 35.66 16.92 -18.15
CA ILE A 908 36.15 17.95 -17.23
C ILE A 908 35.58 17.71 -15.82
N VAL A 909 34.29 17.43 -15.69
CA VAL A 909 33.65 17.14 -14.38
C VAL A 909 34.29 15.91 -13.74
N ASN A 910 34.37 14.79 -14.46
CA ASN A 910 34.96 13.54 -13.94
C ASN A 910 36.43 13.71 -13.56
N ALA A 911 37.23 14.37 -14.41
CA ALA A 911 38.65 14.63 -14.09
C ALA A 911 38.82 15.60 -12.92
N THR A 912 37.86 16.50 -12.70
CA THR A 912 37.83 17.39 -11.54
C THR A 912 37.52 16.62 -10.26
N ILE A 913 36.52 15.71 -10.30
CA ILE A 913 36.21 14.82 -9.18
C ILE A 913 37.44 13.98 -8.83
N ASP A 914 38.05 13.29 -9.80
CA ASP A 914 39.25 12.48 -9.59
C ASP A 914 40.42 13.28 -8.98
N ALA A 915 40.59 14.54 -9.39
CA ALA A 915 41.67 15.39 -8.90
C ALA A 915 41.41 15.96 -7.50
N CYS A 916 40.14 16.14 -7.13
CA CYS A 916 39.73 16.83 -5.91
C CYS A 916 39.24 15.90 -4.79
N ASP A 917 38.89 14.66 -5.09
CA ASP A 917 38.42 13.62 -4.17
C ASP A 917 39.27 13.58 -2.89
N SER A 918 40.56 13.25 -3.03
CA SER A 918 41.47 13.10 -1.88
C SER A 918 41.77 14.36 -1.04
N LEU A 919 41.28 15.55 -1.43
CA LEU A 919 41.57 16.80 -0.73
C LEU A 919 40.92 16.88 0.65
N ASP A 920 39.85 16.14 0.88
CA ASP A 920 39.18 16.06 2.18
C ASP A 920 39.78 15.00 3.12
N GLY A 921 40.83 14.30 2.69
CA GLY A 921 41.52 13.26 3.46
C GLY A 921 41.09 11.83 3.16
N ARG A 922 40.07 11.62 2.31
CA ARG A 922 39.59 10.31 1.87
C ARG A 922 39.51 10.26 0.34
N ALA A 923 39.81 9.11 -0.24
CA ALA A 923 39.62 8.90 -1.67
C ALA A 923 38.45 7.93 -1.86
N ASP A 924 37.24 8.46 -2.00
CA ASP A 924 35.98 7.72 -2.12
C ASP A 924 35.14 8.11 -3.34
N GLY A 925 35.70 8.94 -4.22
CA GLY A 925 35.04 9.47 -5.41
C GLY A 925 34.05 10.60 -5.09
N VAL A 926 34.16 11.24 -3.92
CA VAL A 926 33.25 12.30 -3.47
C VAL A 926 34.03 13.56 -3.13
N ILE A 927 33.65 14.70 -3.71
CA ILE A 927 34.23 15.98 -3.30
C ILE A 927 33.49 16.48 -2.05
N SER A 928 33.97 16.13 -0.85
CA SER A 928 33.39 16.65 0.41
C SER A 928 33.88 18.06 0.76
N ARG A 929 34.84 18.58 0.00
CA ARG A 929 35.49 19.89 0.18
C ARG A 929 35.64 20.62 -1.15
N THR A 930 34.53 21.04 -1.75
CA THR A 930 34.59 21.82 -3.01
C THR A 930 35.33 23.16 -2.85
N ASP A 931 35.41 23.68 -1.62
CA ASP A 931 36.28 24.79 -1.24
C ASP A 931 37.77 24.49 -1.44
N LEU A 932 38.24 23.32 -0.98
CA LEU A 932 39.63 22.91 -1.17
C LEU A 932 39.92 22.63 -2.64
N CYS A 933 38.96 22.05 -3.37
CA CYS A 933 39.05 21.88 -4.82
C CYS A 933 39.25 23.24 -5.50
N LYS A 934 38.39 24.22 -5.21
CA LYS A 934 38.48 25.58 -5.76
C LYS A 934 39.80 26.30 -5.43
N LEU A 935 40.39 26.03 -4.26
CA LEU A 935 41.62 26.67 -3.81
C LEU A 935 42.90 26.01 -4.36
N ASN A 936 42.87 24.70 -4.61
CA ASN A 936 44.07 23.92 -4.89
C ASN A 936 44.12 23.32 -6.30
N PHE A 937 43.00 23.27 -7.01
CA PHE A 937 42.92 22.65 -8.33
C PHE A 937 42.88 23.68 -9.46
N ASP A 938 43.72 23.48 -10.47
CA ASP A 938 43.75 24.28 -11.69
C ASP A 938 43.13 23.49 -12.85
N LEU A 939 41.93 23.91 -13.29
CA LEU A 939 41.20 23.30 -14.40
C LEU A 939 42.02 23.27 -15.71
N SER A 940 43.00 24.16 -15.89
CA SER A 940 43.86 24.16 -17.08
C SER A 940 44.76 22.91 -17.18
N SER A 941 44.96 22.20 -16.07
CA SER A 941 45.69 20.93 -16.04
C SER A 941 45.00 19.79 -16.81
N ILE A 942 43.70 19.93 -17.10
CA ILE A 942 42.90 18.91 -17.82
C ILE A 942 43.10 19.03 -19.35
N ILE A 943 43.65 20.15 -19.84
CA ILE A 943 43.86 20.38 -21.28
C ILE A 943 44.72 19.27 -21.89
N GLY A 944 44.23 18.69 -22.99
CA GLY A 944 44.88 17.59 -23.71
C GLY A 944 44.52 16.20 -23.20
N THR A 945 43.71 16.07 -22.14
CA THR A 945 43.20 14.76 -21.71
C THR A 945 42.23 14.18 -22.75
N PRO A 946 42.37 12.90 -23.13
CA PRO A 946 41.47 12.28 -24.12
C PRO A 946 40.10 11.95 -23.52
N TYR A 947 39.05 12.08 -24.32
CA TYR A 947 37.69 11.63 -24.03
C TYR A 947 37.10 10.84 -25.19
N TYR A 948 36.14 9.98 -24.87
CA TYR A 948 35.39 9.20 -25.83
C TYR A 948 33.98 8.94 -25.29
N CYS A 949 32.97 9.26 -26.08
CA CYS A 949 31.58 8.87 -25.84
C CYS A 949 31.01 8.23 -27.11
N ALA A 950 30.36 7.09 -26.94
CA ALA A 950 29.71 6.39 -28.05
C ALA A 950 28.53 7.22 -28.60
N ALA A 951 28.18 7.00 -29.86
CA ALA A 951 26.96 7.61 -30.42
C ALA A 951 25.73 7.13 -29.64
N GLU A 952 24.83 8.05 -29.31
CA GLU A 952 23.56 7.74 -28.64
C GLU A 952 22.39 8.18 -29.52
N THR A 953 21.38 7.33 -29.61
CA THR A 953 20.12 7.68 -30.27
C THR A 953 19.04 7.74 -29.21
N SER A 954 18.67 8.95 -28.82
CA SER A 954 17.57 9.17 -27.90
C SER A 954 16.30 9.40 -28.71
N SER A 955 15.29 8.56 -28.49
CA SER A 955 13.98 8.71 -29.11
C SER A 955 13.06 9.38 -28.10
N SER A 956 12.90 10.70 -28.21
CA SER A 956 11.86 11.38 -27.46
C SER A 956 10.55 11.25 -28.22
N LEU A 957 9.52 10.69 -27.57
CA LEU A 957 8.15 10.64 -28.11
C LEU A 957 7.50 12.03 -28.25
N GLY A 958 8.26 13.12 -28.11
CA GLY A 958 7.75 14.50 -28.10
C GLY A 958 7.07 14.88 -26.77
N PHE A 959 7.13 14.00 -25.76
CA PHE A 959 6.65 14.29 -24.41
C PHE A 959 7.81 14.86 -23.58
N GLY A 960 7.90 16.19 -23.52
CA GLY A 960 8.72 16.85 -22.50
C GLY A 960 8.18 16.50 -21.12
N PHE A 961 8.83 15.59 -20.41
CA PHE A 961 8.53 15.28 -19.02
C PHE A 961 9.09 16.37 -18.11
N SER A 962 8.45 17.55 -18.14
CA SER A 962 8.41 18.49 -17.03
C SER A 962 6.93 18.68 -16.68
N GLY A 963 6.58 18.48 -15.42
CA GLY A 963 5.19 18.45 -14.94
C GLY A 963 4.36 19.65 -15.42
N GLY A 964 3.22 19.35 -16.03
CA GLY A 964 2.31 20.33 -16.64
C GLY A 964 1.42 19.65 -17.68
N LEU A 965 0.49 18.81 -17.23
CA LEU A 965 -0.43 18.05 -18.09
C LEU A 965 -1.57 18.93 -18.64
N ARG A 966 -1.30 20.12 -19.22
CA ARG A 966 -2.32 20.88 -19.99
C ARG A 966 -1.85 22.13 -20.75
N LYS A 967 -0.76 22.07 -21.51
CA LYS A 967 -0.54 22.82 -22.79
C LYS A 967 0.94 22.74 -23.18
N ARG A 968 1.32 21.74 -23.95
CA ARG A 968 2.49 21.85 -24.85
C ARG A 968 2.09 21.29 -26.21
N GLN A 969 1.35 22.11 -26.97
CA GLN A 969 1.29 21.97 -28.42
C GLN A 969 2.56 22.61 -28.97
N GLY A 970 3.57 21.79 -29.33
CA GLY A 970 4.82 22.37 -29.80
C GLY A 970 5.93 21.44 -30.27
N ALA A 971 5.69 20.16 -30.56
CA ALA A 971 6.54 19.39 -31.48
C ALA A 971 5.71 18.27 -32.09
N GLU A 972 5.31 18.42 -33.35
CA GLU A 972 4.71 17.34 -34.12
C GLU A 972 5.79 16.27 -34.40
N GLY A 973 5.62 15.07 -33.83
CA GLY A 973 6.37 13.86 -34.19
C GLY A 973 7.36 13.37 -33.15
N SER A 974 7.63 12.06 -33.18
CA SER A 974 8.77 11.44 -32.49
C SER A 974 10.05 12.16 -32.93
N GLN A 975 10.71 12.87 -32.01
CA GLN A 975 12.03 13.44 -32.27
C GLN A 975 13.08 12.44 -31.79
N THR A 976 13.64 11.70 -32.74
CA THR A 976 14.92 11.05 -32.55
C THR A 976 16.02 12.10 -32.62
N SER A 977 16.64 12.42 -31.48
CA SER A 977 17.92 13.13 -31.47
C SER A 977 19.03 12.08 -31.41
N SER A 978 19.89 12.11 -32.43
CA SER A 978 21.08 11.30 -32.50
C SER A 978 22.27 12.18 -32.13
N THR A 979 22.87 11.95 -30.97
CA THR A 979 24.19 12.50 -30.67
C THR A 979 25.24 11.61 -31.34
N PRO A 980 26.14 12.19 -32.17
CA PRO A 980 27.17 11.41 -32.84
C PRO A 980 28.19 10.89 -31.82
N GLU A 981 29.02 9.96 -32.27
CA GLU A 981 30.23 9.57 -31.55
C GLU A 981 31.12 10.81 -31.33
N GLN A 982 31.52 11.03 -30.07
CA GLN A 982 32.38 12.14 -29.66
C GLN A 982 33.75 11.57 -29.28
N ASN A 983 34.80 11.99 -29.96
CA ASN A 983 36.15 11.48 -29.73
C ASN A 983 37.17 12.61 -29.94
N GLY A 984 37.87 12.97 -28.86
CA GLY A 984 38.74 14.13 -28.88
C GLY A 984 39.62 14.24 -27.64
N THR A 985 40.21 15.42 -27.49
CA THR A 985 40.95 15.82 -26.30
C THR A 985 40.38 17.12 -25.77
N VAL A 986 40.30 17.27 -24.46
CA VAL A 986 39.82 18.50 -23.81
C VAL A 986 40.65 19.69 -24.29
N SER A 987 39.99 20.68 -24.90
CA SER A 987 40.62 21.87 -25.44
C SER A 987 40.73 22.99 -24.41
N ALA A 988 41.50 24.03 -24.73
CA ALA A 988 41.55 25.24 -23.91
C ALA A 988 40.20 25.97 -23.86
N GLN A 989 39.38 25.87 -24.92
CA GLN A 989 38.05 26.50 -24.98
C GLN A 989 37.03 25.75 -24.11
N ASP A 990 37.10 24.40 -24.06
CA ASP A 990 36.24 23.59 -23.17
C ASP A 990 36.48 23.97 -21.70
N VAL A 991 37.75 24.09 -21.32
CA VAL A 991 38.14 24.53 -19.97
C VAL A 991 37.71 25.98 -19.72
N GLU A 992 37.82 26.87 -20.70
CA GLU A 992 37.39 28.27 -20.55
C GLU A 992 35.87 28.38 -20.31
N VAL A 993 35.04 27.58 -21.00
CA VAL A 993 33.59 27.52 -20.76
C VAL A 993 33.32 27.07 -19.33
N ALA A 994 33.87 25.93 -18.90
CA ALA A 994 33.70 25.41 -17.55
C ALA A 994 34.16 26.41 -16.46
N GLN A 995 35.31 27.06 -16.68
CA GLN A 995 35.84 28.08 -15.76
C GLN A 995 34.91 29.29 -15.63
N LYS A 996 34.39 29.83 -16.74
CA LYS A 996 33.45 30.97 -16.71
C LYS A 996 32.16 30.59 -15.98
N ILE A 997 31.66 29.40 -16.22
CA ILE A 997 30.48 28.88 -15.53
C ILE A 997 30.73 28.80 -14.03
N TYR A 998 31.76 28.11 -13.56
CA TYR A 998 32.05 27.99 -12.12
C TYR A 998 32.39 29.32 -11.44
N GLN A 999 32.88 30.32 -12.20
CA GLN A 999 33.10 31.67 -11.67
C GLN A 999 31.79 32.40 -11.39
N GLY A 1000 30.70 32.08 -12.08
CA GLY A 1000 29.39 32.74 -11.98
C GLY A 1000 29.30 34.06 -12.74
N LEU A 1001 28.07 34.57 -12.84
CA LEU A 1001 27.76 35.74 -13.67
C LEU A 1001 28.43 37.02 -13.15
N HIS A 1002 29.22 37.66 -14.01
CA HIS A 1002 29.75 39.01 -13.80
C HIS A 1002 29.30 39.92 -14.93
N ASN A 1003 28.99 41.17 -14.58
CA ASN A 1003 28.62 42.19 -15.56
C ASN A 1003 29.86 42.71 -16.33
N SER A 1004 29.68 43.60 -17.30
CA SER A 1004 30.79 44.14 -18.10
C SER A 1004 31.83 44.94 -17.30
N ARG A 1005 31.52 45.33 -16.06
CA ARG A 1005 32.44 46.02 -15.13
C ARG A 1005 33.25 45.04 -14.27
N GLY A 1006 33.06 43.73 -14.43
CA GLY A 1006 33.68 42.70 -13.60
C GLY A 1006 33.05 42.61 -12.21
N GLU A 1007 31.86 43.18 -12.00
CA GLU A 1007 31.13 43.05 -10.75
C GLU A 1007 30.28 41.78 -10.78
N ARG A 1008 30.37 40.97 -9.72
CA ARG A 1008 29.56 39.76 -9.58
C ARG A 1008 28.08 40.11 -9.45
N ALA A 1009 27.27 39.46 -10.27
CA ALA A 1009 25.82 39.54 -10.20
C ALA A 1009 25.23 38.33 -9.47
N TYR A 1010 25.65 37.11 -9.81
CA TYR A 1010 25.07 35.93 -9.17
C TYR A 1010 26.06 34.79 -8.98
N LEU A 1011 25.59 33.76 -8.26
CA LEU A 1011 26.34 32.56 -7.89
C LEU A 1011 26.22 31.50 -8.99
N SER A 1012 27.09 30.50 -8.93
CA SER A 1012 27.06 29.35 -9.84
C SER A 1012 27.23 28.05 -9.06
N TRP A 1013 27.02 26.94 -9.75
CA TRP A 1013 27.22 25.59 -9.23
C TRP A 1013 28.65 25.42 -8.70
N GLN A 1014 28.83 24.58 -7.68
CA GLN A 1014 30.16 24.34 -7.15
C GLN A 1014 31.01 23.53 -8.12
N ILE A 1015 32.33 23.65 -7.98
CA ILE A 1015 33.26 22.85 -8.76
C ILE A 1015 33.01 21.36 -8.48
N GLY A 1016 32.83 20.57 -9.54
CA GLY A 1016 32.43 19.15 -9.46
C GLY A 1016 30.92 18.89 -9.57
N SER A 1017 30.08 19.93 -9.58
CA SER A 1017 28.71 19.81 -10.06
C SER A 1017 28.68 19.52 -11.56
N GLU A 1018 27.66 18.80 -12.01
CA GLU A 1018 27.37 18.69 -13.44
C GLU A 1018 27.10 20.06 -14.07
N LEU A 1019 27.51 20.24 -15.32
CA LEU A 1019 27.29 21.46 -16.10
C LEU A 1019 26.03 21.33 -16.96
N SER A 1020 24.93 20.87 -16.39
CA SER A 1020 23.73 20.44 -17.13
C SER A 1020 23.06 21.54 -17.95
N ASP A 1021 23.18 22.80 -17.51
CA ASP A 1021 22.66 23.96 -18.25
C ASP A 1021 23.57 24.38 -19.43
N ALA A 1022 24.77 23.80 -19.55
CA ALA A 1022 25.69 23.92 -20.69
C ALA A 1022 25.63 22.67 -21.58
N SER A 1023 24.45 22.41 -22.13
CA SER A 1023 24.17 21.19 -22.92
C SER A 1023 23.69 21.56 -24.32
N PRO A 1024 24.59 21.87 -25.26
CA PRO A 1024 24.23 22.30 -26.61
C PRO A 1024 23.60 21.15 -27.40
N SER A 1025 22.69 21.49 -28.32
CA SER A 1025 22.01 20.51 -29.15
C SER A 1025 22.82 20.18 -30.40
N TYR A 1026 22.83 18.92 -30.82
CA TYR A 1026 23.50 18.53 -32.06
C TYR A 1026 22.61 18.80 -33.28
N ASP A 1027 23.04 19.67 -34.19
CA ASP A 1027 22.37 19.92 -35.46
C ASP A 1027 22.90 18.96 -36.54
N ASN A 1028 22.08 17.93 -36.84
CA ASN A 1028 22.34 16.93 -37.87
C ASN A 1028 22.53 17.53 -39.28
N THR A 1029 22.02 18.74 -39.55
CA THR A 1029 22.12 19.40 -40.87
C THR A 1029 23.49 20.04 -41.07
N THR A 1030 24.00 20.71 -40.04
CA THR A 1030 25.29 21.40 -40.09
C THR A 1030 26.45 20.54 -39.58
N GLY A 1031 26.13 19.44 -38.87
CA GLY A 1031 27.09 18.53 -38.27
C GLY A 1031 27.81 19.15 -37.06
N LYS A 1032 27.18 20.11 -36.38
CA LYS A 1032 27.78 20.91 -35.30
C LYS A 1032 26.84 21.00 -34.09
N TYR A 1033 27.44 21.20 -32.93
CA TYR A 1033 26.72 21.62 -31.73
C TYR A 1033 26.27 23.07 -31.86
N VAL A 1034 25.03 23.35 -31.49
CA VAL A 1034 24.37 24.65 -31.56
C VAL A 1034 23.71 24.99 -30.22
N LEU A 1035 23.40 26.27 -30.04
CA LEU A 1035 22.77 26.82 -28.84
C LEU A 1035 21.53 26.02 -28.42
N ASN A 1036 21.45 25.71 -27.13
CA ASN A 1036 20.28 25.16 -26.46
C ASN A 1036 20.02 25.97 -25.17
N ILE A 1037 18.81 26.47 -24.99
CA ILE A 1037 18.43 27.32 -23.85
C ILE A 1037 17.55 26.49 -22.90
N PRO A 1038 17.97 26.24 -21.65
CA PRO A 1038 17.17 25.53 -20.66
C PRO A 1038 15.80 26.19 -20.45
N SER A 1039 14.73 25.41 -20.58
CA SER A 1039 13.36 25.93 -20.46
C SER A 1039 13.10 26.55 -19.09
N THR A 1040 13.69 26.01 -18.02
CA THR A 1040 13.57 26.50 -16.64
C THR A 1040 13.89 27.99 -16.51
N GLY A 1041 14.88 28.49 -17.28
CA GLY A 1041 15.27 29.89 -17.29
C GLY A 1041 14.63 30.68 -18.42
N GLY A 1042 14.58 30.14 -19.63
CA GLY A 1042 14.05 30.87 -20.77
C GLY A 1042 12.54 31.13 -20.68
N GLU A 1043 11.76 30.20 -20.12
CA GLU A 1043 10.34 30.40 -19.81
C GLU A 1043 10.14 31.52 -18.77
N TYR A 1044 11.00 31.60 -17.75
CA TYR A 1044 10.94 32.69 -16.79
C TYR A 1044 11.19 34.03 -17.47
N VAL A 1045 12.19 34.12 -18.35
CA VAL A 1045 12.49 35.35 -19.06
C VAL A 1045 11.31 35.76 -19.96
N THR A 1046 10.72 34.85 -20.73
CA THR A 1046 9.60 35.20 -21.62
C THR A 1046 8.35 35.57 -20.83
N LYS A 1047 7.85 34.69 -19.96
CA LYS A 1047 6.57 34.88 -19.27
C LYS A 1047 6.63 35.88 -18.12
N PHE A 1048 7.74 35.92 -17.37
CA PHE A 1048 7.82 36.68 -16.11
C PHE A 1048 8.60 37.98 -16.23
N VAL A 1049 9.54 38.08 -17.18
CA VAL A 1049 10.35 39.30 -17.40
C VAL A 1049 9.81 40.09 -18.59
N GLN A 1050 9.62 39.46 -19.74
CA GLN A 1050 9.16 40.10 -20.97
C GLN A 1050 7.63 40.18 -21.09
N LEU A 1051 6.90 39.38 -20.32
CA LEU A 1051 5.43 39.28 -20.32
C LEU A 1051 4.87 38.80 -21.67
N HIS A 1052 5.57 37.84 -22.27
CA HIS A 1052 5.17 37.13 -23.48
C HIS A 1052 4.80 35.69 -23.14
N ASP A 1053 3.60 35.28 -23.54
CA ASP A 1053 3.06 33.93 -23.31
C ASP A 1053 3.67 32.95 -24.32
N VAL A 1054 4.95 32.64 -24.13
CA VAL A 1054 5.77 31.76 -24.99
C VAL A 1054 6.56 30.81 -24.11
N ASP A 1055 6.62 29.53 -24.51
CA ASP A 1055 7.16 28.44 -23.70
C ASP A 1055 8.69 28.48 -23.51
N ASN A 1056 9.45 29.23 -24.32
CA ASN A 1056 10.90 29.42 -24.14
C ASN A 1056 11.42 30.64 -24.93
N LEU A 1057 12.64 31.11 -24.60
CA LEU A 1057 13.39 32.04 -25.44
C LEU A 1057 13.73 31.37 -26.79
N ALA A 1058 13.58 32.12 -27.89
CA ALA A 1058 13.87 31.61 -29.23
C ALA A 1058 15.36 31.64 -29.59
N ASP A 1059 16.09 32.64 -29.10
CA ASP A 1059 17.50 32.88 -29.35
C ASP A 1059 18.11 33.74 -28.22
N LEU A 1060 19.41 33.98 -28.30
CA LEU A 1060 20.15 34.91 -27.42
C LEU A 1060 20.74 36.08 -28.21
N ASP A 1061 20.17 36.44 -29.37
CA ASP A 1061 20.72 37.47 -30.23
C ASP A 1061 20.71 38.85 -29.52
N GLY A 1062 21.90 39.44 -29.37
CA GLY A 1062 22.06 40.69 -28.65
C GLY A 1062 21.95 40.58 -27.12
N VAL A 1063 21.84 39.36 -26.58
CA VAL A 1063 21.88 39.10 -25.13
C VAL A 1063 23.32 39.09 -24.66
N THR A 1064 23.60 39.88 -23.64
CA THR A 1064 24.92 39.99 -22.98
C THR A 1064 24.81 39.60 -21.52
N TYR A 1065 25.94 39.45 -20.83
CA TYR A 1065 25.92 39.30 -19.37
C TYR A 1065 25.20 40.47 -18.68
N ASP A 1066 25.32 41.71 -19.18
CA ASP A 1066 24.57 42.85 -18.63
C ASP A 1066 23.05 42.70 -18.84
N THR A 1067 22.62 42.08 -19.95
CA THR A 1067 21.20 41.76 -20.21
C THR A 1067 20.65 40.77 -19.18
N LEU A 1068 21.42 39.73 -18.84
CA LEU A 1068 21.04 38.80 -17.78
C LEU A 1068 20.92 39.53 -16.42
N VAL A 1069 21.87 40.40 -16.09
CA VAL A 1069 21.80 41.22 -14.86
C VAL A 1069 20.57 42.12 -14.85
N GLU A 1070 20.20 42.69 -15.99
CA GLU A 1070 18.97 43.48 -16.13
C GLU A 1070 17.72 42.64 -15.89
N TRP A 1071 17.61 41.44 -16.48
CA TRP A 1071 16.49 40.53 -16.24
C TRP A 1071 16.38 40.11 -14.78
N MET A 1072 17.52 39.81 -14.14
CA MET A 1072 17.60 39.54 -12.71
C MET A 1072 17.09 40.73 -11.87
N GLN A 1073 17.47 41.95 -12.24
CA GLN A 1073 17.02 43.17 -11.56
C GLN A 1073 15.51 43.43 -11.75
N ILE A 1074 14.97 43.13 -12.94
CA ILE A 1074 13.53 43.22 -13.22
C ILE A 1074 12.77 42.22 -12.35
N GLY A 1075 13.18 40.94 -12.35
CA GLY A 1075 12.56 39.90 -11.53
C GLY A 1075 12.65 40.20 -10.03
N MET A 1076 13.79 40.74 -9.57
CA MET A 1076 13.98 41.19 -8.19
C MET A 1076 12.97 42.27 -7.78
N VAL A 1077 12.79 43.31 -8.59
CA VAL A 1077 11.94 44.45 -8.22
C VAL A 1077 10.46 44.12 -8.41
N ARG A 1078 10.12 43.46 -9.52
CA ARG A 1078 8.73 43.18 -9.88
C ARG A 1078 8.06 42.21 -8.90
N TYR A 1079 8.79 41.20 -8.45
CA TYR A 1079 8.24 40.14 -7.59
C TYR A 1079 8.74 40.25 -6.15
N LEU A 1080 9.21 41.42 -5.73
CA LEU A 1080 9.80 41.66 -4.41
C LEU A 1080 8.87 41.25 -3.27
N ASP A 1081 7.58 41.53 -3.40
CA ASP A 1081 6.55 41.26 -2.40
C ASP A 1081 5.86 39.90 -2.58
N SER A 1082 6.23 39.11 -3.58
CA SER A 1082 5.55 37.88 -4.00
C SER A 1082 6.51 36.69 -4.10
N LEU A 1083 7.23 36.54 -5.22
CA LEU A 1083 8.08 35.37 -5.49
C LEU A 1083 9.47 35.46 -4.83
N GLN A 1084 9.91 36.67 -4.47
CA GLN A 1084 11.20 36.88 -3.85
C GLN A 1084 11.18 36.53 -2.35
N THR A 1085 11.82 35.42 -1.99
CA THR A 1085 11.88 34.89 -0.62
C THR A 1085 13.21 35.23 0.05
N THR A 1086 13.50 36.52 0.21
CA THR A 1086 14.82 37.01 0.65
C THR A 1086 14.75 37.91 1.89
N LEU A 1087 13.75 37.73 2.77
CA LEU A 1087 13.67 38.49 4.03
C LEU A 1087 14.52 37.78 5.11
N PRO A 1088 15.66 38.35 5.54
CA PRO A 1088 16.55 37.72 6.50
C PRO A 1088 16.12 37.89 7.97
N ASP A 1089 15.18 38.80 8.25
CA ASP A 1089 14.61 38.95 9.58
C ASP A 1089 13.51 37.91 9.81
N LEU A 1090 13.85 36.88 10.60
CA LEU A 1090 12.95 35.78 10.95
C LEU A 1090 12.47 35.88 12.40
N THR A 1091 12.42 37.09 12.96
CA THR A 1091 12.07 37.32 14.37
C THR A 1091 10.72 36.72 14.75
N ALA A 1092 9.69 36.87 13.90
CA ALA A 1092 8.36 36.31 14.17
C ALA A 1092 8.40 34.77 14.34
N PHE A 1093 9.10 34.07 13.45
CA PHE A 1093 9.28 32.62 13.53
C PHE A 1093 10.07 32.20 14.77
N LYS A 1094 11.18 32.91 15.05
CA LYS A 1094 12.01 32.64 16.23
C LYS A 1094 11.25 32.88 17.53
N GLU A 1095 10.53 33.99 17.67
CA GLU A 1095 9.76 34.34 18.86
C GLU A 1095 8.55 33.42 19.08
N ALA A 1096 7.98 32.88 18.00
CA ALA A 1096 6.99 31.81 18.06
C ALA A 1096 7.55 30.47 18.54
N GLY A 1097 8.89 30.33 18.62
CA GLY A 1097 9.60 29.13 19.05
C GLY A 1097 9.90 28.14 17.92
N GLY A 1098 9.82 28.58 16.66
CA GLY A 1098 10.01 27.75 15.47
C GLY A 1098 11.45 27.22 15.33
N LYS A 1099 11.58 26.02 14.73
CA LYS A 1099 12.86 25.37 14.40
C LYS A 1099 13.01 25.17 12.89
N LEU A 1100 14.16 25.54 12.33
CA LEU A 1100 14.48 25.51 10.91
C LEU A 1100 15.66 24.57 10.63
N LEU A 1101 15.40 23.52 9.86
CA LEU A 1101 16.41 22.60 9.33
C LEU A 1101 16.56 22.87 7.82
N HIS A 1102 17.72 23.39 7.44
CA HIS A 1102 18.06 23.73 6.08
C HIS A 1102 19.16 22.78 5.58
N TYR A 1103 19.00 22.21 4.39
CA TYR A 1103 20.04 21.40 3.77
C TYR A 1103 20.20 21.71 2.28
N HIS A 1104 21.38 21.44 1.72
CA HIS A 1104 21.64 21.63 0.29
C HIS A 1104 22.69 20.63 -0.21
N GLY A 1105 22.44 19.99 -1.36
CA GLY A 1105 23.44 19.19 -2.07
C GLY A 1105 24.63 20.04 -2.49
N GLU A 1106 25.85 19.65 -2.13
CA GLU A 1106 27.01 20.47 -2.43
C GLU A 1106 27.34 20.50 -3.93
N SER A 1107 27.00 19.42 -4.64
CA SER A 1107 27.18 19.28 -6.09
C SER A 1107 25.85 19.46 -6.85
N ASP A 1108 24.95 20.29 -6.33
CA ASP A 1108 23.67 20.64 -6.98
C ASP A 1108 23.93 21.36 -8.32
N PRO A 1109 23.46 20.80 -9.46
CA PRO A 1109 23.62 21.40 -10.79
C PRO A 1109 22.44 22.30 -11.19
N SER A 1110 21.49 22.55 -10.29
CA SER A 1110 20.29 23.35 -10.56
C SER A 1110 20.28 24.62 -9.69
N VAL A 1111 20.21 24.47 -8.37
CA VAL A 1111 20.25 25.59 -7.43
C VAL A 1111 21.66 25.66 -6.84
N PRO A 1112 22.37 26.80 -6.93
CA PRO A 1112 23.69 26.92 -6.33
C PRO A 1112 23.66 26.76 -4.81
N ALA A 1113 24.39 25.79 -4.25
CA ALA A 1113 24.55 25.61 -2.81
C ALA A 1113 25.05 26.88 -2.09
N ALA A 1114 25.85 27.69 -2.79
CA ALA A 1114 26.32 28.97 -2.29
C ALA A 1114 25.18 29.97 -2.03
N SER A 1115 24.02 29.82 -2.68
CA SER A 1115 22.84 30.68 -2.46
C SER A 1115 22.27 30.47 -1.06
N SER A 1116 22.24 29.21 -0.61
CA SER A 1116 21.88 28.84 0.76
C SER A 1116 22.87 29.34 1.80
N VAL A 1117 24.18 29.21 1.52
CA VAL A 1117 25.23 29.76 2.39
C VAL A 1117 25.05 31.27 2.54
N HIS A 1118 24.86 31.98 1.42
CA HIS A 1118 24.68 33.43 1.44
C HIS A 1118 23.43 33.84 2.23
N TYR A 1119 22.30 33.15 2.04
CA TYR A 1119 21.09 33.43 2.81
C TYR A 1119 21.27 33.18 4.32
N TRP A 1120 21.92 32.07 4.71
CA TRP A 1120 22.26 31.80 6.11
C TRP A 1120 23.14 32.90 6.71
N GLN A 1121 24.15 33.38 5.95
CA GLN A 1121 25.00 34.49 6.36
C GLN A 1121 24.21 35.80 6.53
N SER A 1122 23.26 36.08 5.63
CA SER A 1122 22.37 37.25 5.73
C SER A 1122 21.49 37.22 6.97
N VAL A 1123 20.88 36.07 7.30
CA VAL A 1123 20.07 35.91 8.53
C VAL A 1123 20.94 36.15 9.76
N LYS A 1124 22.14 35.54 9.79
CA LYS A 1124 23.10 35.73 10.87
C LYS A 1124 23.48 37.21 11.06
N GLU A 1125 23.80 37.91 9.97
CA GLU A 1125 24.19 39.32 10.00
C GLU A 1125 23.06 40.23 10.48
N ILE A 1126 21.82 39.97 10.03
CA ILE A 1126 20.66 40.83 10.31
C ILE A 1126 20.07 40.58 11.69
N MET A 1127 19.92 39.32 12.11
CA MET A 1127 19.29 38.99 13.40
C MET A 1127 20.27 39.07 14.58
N TYR A 1128 21.58 39.05 14.31
CA TYR A 1128 22.62 39.12 15.35
C TYR A 1128 23.67 40.22 15.03
N PRO A 1129 23.25 41.49 14.86
CA PRO A 1129 24.13 42.59 14.40
C PRO A 1129 25.14 43.06 15.46
N SER A 1130 24.98 42.63 16.72
CA SER A 1130 25.79 43.05 17.86
C SER A 1130 26.50 41.89 18.55
N SER A 1131 27.54 41.37 17.91
CA SER A 1131 28.77 40.98 18.59
C SER A 1131 29.96 41.50 17.77
N SER A 1132 30.52 42.62 18.21
CA SER A 1132 31.83 43.07 17.77
C SER A 1132 32.86 41.98 18.07
N PHE A 1133 33.59 41.52 17.05
CA PHE A 1133 34.92 40.92 17.15
C PHE A 1133 35.06 39.64 18.01
N SER A 1134 35.09 38.47 17.38
CA SER A 1134 36.34 37.85 16.90
C SER A 1134 36.13 36.39 16.51
N THR A 1135 36.87 35.91 15.52
CA THR A 1135 37.09 34.51 15.18
C THR A 1135 37.86 33.73 16.27
N ALA A 1136 37.79 34.16 17.54
CA ALA A 1136 38.57 33.56 18.61
C ALA A 1136 37.80 33.55 19.94
N ALA A 1137 37.30 32.37 20.31
CA ALA A 1137 37.22 31.73 21.64
C ALA A 1137 37.05 32.53 22.96
N ASN A 1138 36.97 33.86 23.04
CA ASN A 1138 36.93 34.60 24.30
C ASN A 1138 36.34 36.02 24.12
N ALA A 1139 35.03 36.20 24.32
CA ALA A 1139 34.49 37.46 24.84
C ALA A 1139 33.10 37.25 25.47
N SER A 1140 33.02 37.72 26.72
CA SER A 1140 31.96 37.60 27.71
C SER A 1140 30.57 38.10 27.29
N ALA A 1141 29.58 37.22 27.35
CA ALA A 1141 28.19 37.54 27.65
C ALA A 1141 27.82 36.80 28.95
N GLU A 1142 26.99 37.37 29.82
CA GLU A 1142 26.56 36.76 31.09
C GLU A 1142 25.84 35.40 30.94
N SER A 1143 25.63 34.93 29.70
CA SER A 1143 25.13 33.59 29.32
C SER A 1143 26.16 32.68 28.63
N GLY A 1144 27.34 33.16 28.24
CA GLY A 1144 28.44 32.33 27.73
C GLY A 1144 28.28 31.69 26.33
N GLU A 1145 27.21 31.97 25.57
CA GLU A 1145 26.96 31.35 24.26
C GLU A 1145 27.56 32.12 23.08
N SER A 1146 28.13 31.42 22.09
CA SER A 1146 28.61 32.02 20.83
C SER A 1146 27.47 32.42 19.89
N MET A 1147 27.69 33.37 18.97
CA MET A 1147 26.66 33.80 17.99
C MET A 1147 26.17 32.63 17.11
N ASN A 1148 27.08 31.72 16.77
CA ASN A 1148 26.71 30.50 16.06
C ASN A 1148 25.80 29.66 16.95
N GLU A 1149 26.15 29.40 18.21
CA GLU A 1149 25.29 28.67 19.15
C GLU A 1149 23.89 29.28 19.30
N ALA A 1150 23.78 30.61 19.32
CA ALA A 1150 22.51 31.32 19.41
C ALA A 1150 21.64 31.24 18.14
N LEU A 1151 22.25 31.02 16.97
CA LEU A 1151 21.56 30.77 15.71
C LEU A 1151 21.21 29.28 15.59
N GLU A 1152 22.15 28.40 15.91
CA GLU A 1152 22.03 26.94 15.87
C GLU A 1152 20.96 26.38 16.82
N ASP A 1153 20.54 27.15 17.83
CA ASP A 1153 19.44 26.79 18.70
C ASP A 1153 18.09 26.67 17.98
N TRP A 1154 17.92 27.37 16.86
CA TRP A 1154 16.67 27.36 16.10
C TRP A 1154 16.83 27.29 14.59
N TYR A 1155 18.00 27.61 14.02
CA TYR A 1155 18.28 27.53 12.58
C TYR A 1155 19.61 26.80 12.34
N GLN A 1156 19.52 25.58 11.82
CA GLN A 1156 20.68 24.76 11.44
C GLN A 1156 20.74 24.54 9.93
N PHE A 1157 21.95 24.65 9.37
CA PHE A 1157 22.22 24.49 7.94
C PHE A 1157 23.30 23.44 7.68
N TYR A 1158 23.03 22.53 6.73
CA TYR A 1158 23.90 21.41 6.38
C TYR A 1158 24.18 21.36 4.87
N LEU A 1159 25.45 21.26 4.50
CA LEU A 1159 25.87 20.90 3.15
C LEU A 1159 26.02 19.38 3.06
N ILE A 1160 25.58 18.81 1.94
CA ILE A 1160 25.62 17.37 1.70
C ILE A 1160 26.71 17.07 0.65
N PRO A 1161 27.87 16.51 1.06
CA PRO A 1161 28.97 16.14 0.16
C PRO A 1161 28.52 15.33 -1.07
N GLY A 1162 28.94 15.76 -2.26
CA GLY A 1162 28.66 15.09 -3.53
C GLY A 1162 27.21 15.03 -3.99
N ALA A 1163 26.23 15.28 -3.12
CA ALA A 1163 24.81 15.18 -3.46
C ALA A 1163 24.39 16.21 -4.53
N ALA A 1164 23.49 15.76 -5.41
CA ALA A 1164 22.92 16.54 -6.50
C ALA A 1164 21.67 17.30 -6.03
N HIS A 1165 20.89 17.85 -6.97
CA HIS A 1165 19.67 18.59 -6.67
C HIS A 1165 18.63 17.72 -5.97
N CYS A 1166 18.49 17.93 -4.66
CA CYS A 1166 17.56 17.22 -3.78
C CYS A 1166 17.59 15.68 -3.87
N ASN A 1167 18.73 15.11 -4.25
CA ASN A 1167 18.90 13.68 -4.39
C ASN A 1167 20.39 13.29 -4.30
N THR A 1168 20.67 11.99 -4.25
CA THR A 1168 22.04 11.50 -4.41
C THR A 1168 22.57 11.75 -5.81
N ASN A 1169 23.88 11.72 -5.96
CA ASN A 1169 24.56 11.88 -7.24
C ASN A 1169 25.14 10.54 -7.71
N SER A 1170 24.99 10.21 -8.99
CA SER A 1170 25.57 9.00 -9.57
C SER A 1170 27.06 9.15 -9.90
N LEU A 1171 27.53 10.38 -10.16
CA LEU A 1171 28.93 10.70 -10.40
C LEU A 1171 29.76 10.74 -9.13
N GLN A 1172 29.11 10.97 -7.99
CA GLN A 1172 29.74 11.07 -6.68
C GLN A 1172 28.91 10.26 -5.67
N PRO A 1173 29.32 9.02 -5.32
CA PRO A 1173 28.57 8.12 -4.46
C PRO A 1173 28.58 8.56 -2.97
N GLY A 1174 28.11 9.78 -2.69
CA GLY A 1174 28.08 10.41 -1.38
C GLY A 1174 26.79 10.15 -0.58
N PRO A 1175 26.72 10.66 0.67
CA PRO A 1175 25.60 10.42 1.57
C PRO A 1175 24.38 11.30 1.24
N TYR A 1176 23.17 10.90 1.66
CA TYR A 1176 21.97 11.76 1.62
C TYR A 1176 21.06 11.55 2.86
N PRO A 1177 20.43 12.59 3.44
CA PRO A 1177 19.60 12.46 4.63
C PRO A 1177 18.22 11.86 4.33
N GLU A 1178 17.79 10.88 5.13
CA GLU A 1178 16.54 10.12 4.91
C GLU A 1178 15.44 10.36 5.97
N ASP A 1179 15.80 10.82 7.18
CA ASP A 1179 14.94 10.90 8.38
C ASP A 1179 14.76 12.34 8.94
N ASN A 1180 14.72 13.35 8.05
CA ASN A 1180 14.67 14.76 8.45
C ASN A 1180 13.43 15.11 9.28
N MET A 1181 12.25 14.58 8.93
CA MET A 1181 11.02 14.86 9.68
C MET A 1181 11.08 14.33 11.11
N GLN A 1182 11.60 13.12 11.31
CA GLN A 1182 11.75 12.56 12.66
C GLN A 1182 12.74 13.41 13.49
N THR A 1183 13.83 13.86 12.86
CA THR A 1183 14.79 14.77 13.49
C THR A 1183 14.13 16.10 13.91
N MET A 1184 13.26 16.66 13.06
CA MET A 1184 12.52 17.89 13.36
C MET A 1184 11.52 17.70 14.51
N ILE A 1185 10.76 16.59 14.50
CA ILE A 1185 9.82 16.23 15.57
C ILE A 1185 10.56 16.13 16.92
N ASP A 1186 11.72 15.47 16.94
CA ASP A 1186 12.52 15.32 18.16
C ASP A 1186 13.05 16.66 18.67
N TRP A 1187 13.43 17.57 17.77
CA TRP A 1187 13.90 18.91 18.14
C TRP A 1187 12.77 19.79 18.68
N VAL A 1188 11.60 19.80 18.05
CA VAL A 1188 10.45 20.64 18.41
C VAL A 1188 9.73 20.11 19.65
N GLU A 1189 9.43 18.81 19.72
CA GLU A 1189 8.58 18.24 20.77
C GLU A 1189 9.39 17.78 21.99
N SER A 1190 10.61 17.28 21.77
CA SER A 1190 11.44 16.71 22.84
C SER A 1190 12.64 17.58 23.22
N GLY A 1191 12.88 18.69 22.51
CA GLY A 1191 14.05 19.54 22.72
C GLY A 1191 15.38 18.85 22.38
N VAL A 1192 15.34 17.75 21.62
CA VAL A 1192 16.54 17.00 21.22
C VAL A 1192 17.14 17.65 19.98
N ARG A 1193 17.98 18.65 20.22
CA ARG A 1193 18.70 19.34 19.15
C ARG A 1193 19.71 18.39 18.48
N PRO A 1194 19.67 18.21 17.15
CA PRO A 1194 20.67 17.39 16.48
C PRO A 1194 22.04 18.06 16.57
N SER A 1195 23.05 17.30 17.00
CA SER A 1195 24.44 17.77 17.05
C SER A 1195 25.11 17.73 15.66
N ARG A 1196 24.61 16.84 14.79
CA ARG A 1196 25.00 16.61 13.39
C ARG A 1196 23.80 15.95 12.69
N LEU A 1197 23.71 16.07 11.36
CA LEU A 1197 22.64 15.45 10.58
C LEU A 1197 23.11 14.09 10.03
N ASN A 1198 22.33 13.03 10.21
CA ASN A 1198 22.67 11.72 9.66
C ASN A 1198 22.31 11.65 8.18
N ALA A 1199 23.22 11.10 7.37
CA ALA A 1199 23.03 10.90 5.94
C ALA A 1199 23.66 9.56 5.50
N THR A 1200 22.98 8.83 4.62
CA THR A 1200 23.35 7.44 4.26
C THR A 1200 23.93 7.39 2.85
N VAL A 1201 25.06 6.69 2.70
CA VAL A 1201 25.67 6.38 1.40
C VAL A 1201 24.91 5.20 0.78
N SER A 1202 24.48 5.36 -0.47
CA SER A 1202 23.50 4.44 -1.09
C SER A 1202 24.01 3.77 -2.37
N SER A 1203 25.28 3.97 -2.72
CA SER A 1203 25.96 3.33 -3.84
C SER A 1203 27.47 3.47 -3.66
N GLY A 1204 28.28 2.74 -4.44
CA GLY A 1204 29.75 2.83 -4.41
C GLY A 1204 30.40 1.91 -3.37
N GLU A 1205 31.71 2.11 -3.13
CA GLU A 1205 32.51 1.26 -2.22
C GLU A 1205 31.97 1.26 -0.77
N TYR A 1206 31.35 2.38 -0.37
CA TYR A 1206 30.89 2.63 1.00
C TYR A 1206 29.37 2.56 1.16
N GLU A 1207 28.68 1.84 0.28
CA GLU A 1207 27.23 1.61 0.38
C GLU A 1207 26.81 1.11 1.77
N GLY A 1208 25.81 1.78 2.36
CA GLY A 1208 25.30 1.53 3.70
C GLY A 1208 26.01 2.30 4.83
N GLU A 1209 27.10 3.04 4.54
CA GLU A 1209 27.76 3.88 5.55
C GLU A 1209 26.89 5.10 5.92
N VAL A 1210 26.70 5.33 7.21
CA VAL A 1210 26.01 6.52 7.73
C VAL A 1210 27.04 7.57 8.12
N GLN A 1211 27.05 8.68 7.40
CA GLN A 1211 27.91 9.83 7.65
C GLN A 1211 27.16 10.91 8.43
N ARG A 1212 27.80 11.50 9.45
CA ARG A 1212 27.20 12.53 10.30
C ARG A 1212 27.64 13.91 9.84
N LEU A 1213 26.84 14.55 8.98
CA LEU A 1213 27.13 15.82 8.32
C LEU A 1213 27.53 16.92 9.31
N CYS A 1214 28.56 17.68 8.94
CA CYS A 1214 28.98 18.87 9.68
C CYS A 1214 27.95 19.98 9.51
N MET A 1215 27.67 20.70 10.60
CA MET A 1215 26.86 21.90 10.54
C MET A 1215 27.69 23.04 9.96
N TRP A 1216 27.15 23.73 8.96
CA TRP A 1216 27.82 24.89 8.38
C TRP A 1216 28.04 25.96 9.47
N PRO A 1217 29.24 26.54 9.62
CA PRO A 1217 30.34 26.58 8.65
C PRO A 1217 31.40 25.48 8.74
N GLN A 1218 31.26 24.52 9.65
CA GLN A 1218 32.25 23.44 9.79
C GLN A 1218 32.22 22.50 8.60
N ARG A 1219 33.38 21.94 8.26
CA ARG A 1219 33.58 21.10 7.07
C ARG A 1219 34.22 19.75 7.44
N PRO A 1220 33.94 18.66 6.70
CA PRO A 1220 34.53 17.35 7.00
C PRO A 1220 36.03 17.31 6.67
N LEU A 1221 36.80 16.61 7.50
CA LEU A 1221 38.19 16.22 7.26
C LEU A 1221 38.40 14.78 7.74
N TRP A 1222 38.64 13.87 6.80
CA TRP A 1222 38.72 12.43 7.03
C TRP A 1222 40.08 11.96 7.52
N HIS A 1223 40.07 10.93 8.37
CA HIS A 1223 41.27 10.25 8.84
C HIS A 1223 41.64 9.08 7.91
N GLY A 1224 42.03 9.41 6.67
CA GLY A 1224 42.26 8.41 5.62
C GLY A 1224 40.95 7.73 5.18
N ASN A 1225 41.03 6.49 4.72
CA ASN A 1225 39.86 5.71 4.26
C ASN A 1225 39.03 5.09 5.41
N SER A 1226 39.00 5.74 6.59
CA SER A 1226 38.17 5.32 7.72
C SER A 1226 36.81 6.00 7.69
N SER A 1227 35.83 5.47 8.41
CA SER A 1227 34.52 6.11 8.59
C SER A 1227 34.55 7.27 9.62
N GLU A 1228 35.73 7.65 10.12
CA GLU A 1228 35.90 8.72 11.11
C GLU A 1228 36.42 10.00 10.44
N PHE A 1229 35.77 11.13 10.74
CA PHE A 1229 36.19 12.47 10.30
C PHE A 1229 35.90 13.54 11.36
N ASP A 1230 36.76 14.56 11.36
CA ASP A 1230 36.58 15.76 12.17
C ASP A 1230 35.74 16.79 11.41
N CYS A 1231 34.92 17.56 12.14
CA CYS A 1231 34.34 18.78 11.61
C CYS A 1231 35.27 19.92 11.97
N VAL A 1232 35.93 20.49 10.96
CA VAL A 1232 36.97 21.51 11.14
C VAL A 1232 36.45 22.89 10.75
N ASP A 1233 36.89 23.89 11.49
CA ASP A 1233 36.72 25.30 11.15
C ASP A 1233 37.93 25.76 10.31
N ASP A 1234 37.66 26.27 9.11
CA ASP A 1234 38.67 26.71 8.15
C ASP A 1234 38.30 28.10 7.61
N GLU A 1235 39.07 29.12 7.97
CA GLU A 1235 38.81 30.50 7.54
C GLU A 1235 38.90 30.67 6.01
N ALA A 1236 39.84 29.98 5.36
CA ALA A 1236 39.99 30.04 3.91
C ALA A 1236 38.83 29.35 3.19
N SER A 1237 38.34 28.25 3.77
CA SER A 1237 37.11 27.59 3.34
C SER A 1237 35.92 28.55 3.40
N ILE A 1238 35.63 29.13 4.56
CA ILE A 1238 34.48 30.04 4.75
C ILE A 1238 34.57 31.25 3.81
N ALA A 1239 35.77 31.80 3.62
CA ALA A 1239 36.00 32.92 2.71
C ALA A 1239 35.69 32.54 1.24
N SER A 1240 35.99 31.31 0.82
CA SER A 1240 35.73 30.84 -0.55
C SER A 1240 34.24 30.72 -0.91
N TRP A 1241 33.39 30.67 0.12
CA TRP A 1241 31.93 30.60 0.05
C TRP A 1241 31.22 31.93 0.36
N THR A 1242 31.97 33.00 0.64
CA THR A 1242 31.40 34.31 0.97
C THR A 1242 31.41 35.20 -0.27
N TYR A 1243 30.24 35.70 -0.67
CA TYR A 1243 30.06 36.42 -1.93
C TYR A 1243 29.52 37.84 -1.71
N LYS A 1244 29.79 38.72 -2.67
CA LYS A 1244 29.21 40.07 -2.75
C LYS A 1244 28.59 40.28 -4.13
N PHE A 1245 27.39 40.84 -4.17
CA PHE A 1245 26.63 41.06 -5.39
C PHE A 1245 26.69 42.52 -5.83
N ASN A 1246 27.89 42.99 -6.15
CA ASN A 1246 28.16 44.40 -6.45
C ASN A 1246 27.48 44.89 -7.75
N ALA A 1247 26.98 43.98 -8.59
CA ALA A 1247 26.24 44.36 -9.79
C ALA A 1247 24.87 45.00 -9.47
N PHE A 1248 24.30 44.73 -8.28
CA PHE A 1248 23.03 45.29 -7.84
C PHE A 1248 23.23 46.46 -6.87
N LYS A 1249 22.36 47.47 -6.97
CA LYS A 1249 22.39 48.64 -6.06
C LYS A 1249 21.70 48.39 -4.72
N LEU A 1250 20.79 47.43 -4.69
CA LEU A 1250 20.10 47.00 -3.49
C LEU A 1250 20.80 45.76 -2.91
N PRO A 1251 20.83 45.59 -1.59
CA PRO A 1251 21.29 44.35 -0.98
C PRO A 1251 20.53 43.14 -1.54
N VAL A 1252 21.26 42.06 -1.80
CA VAL A 1252 20.70 40.77 -2.20
C VAL A 1252 20.96 39.81 -1.04
N TYR A 1253 19.90 39.51 -0.26
CA TYR A 1253 19.96 38.87 1.07
C TYR A 1253 19.71 37.39 1.12
#